data_AF-A0A8S1WF76-F1
#
_entry.id   AF-A0A8S1WF76-F1
#
_cell.length_a   1.000
_cell.length_b   1.000
_cell.length_c   1.000
_cell.angle_alpha   90.00
_cell.angle_beta   90.00
_cell.angle_gamma   90.00
#
_symmetry.space_group_name_H-M   'P 1'
#
loop_
_entity.id
_entity.type
_entity.pdbx_description
1 polymer ?
#
loop_
_entity_poly.entity_id
_entity_poly.type
_entity_poly.pdbx_seq_one_letter_code
_entity_poly.pdbx_strand_id
1 'polypeptide(L)'
;MTEIISFRIDRNQLINQYHTKLLTQKGKAFQISNLININQYDFIKIQNARVLELYIEELNYKRIRSRQMGLKQRETCQDQNSNYNYIRELHHLLIQRRCNFETVYEDLLFLQRELNQDNYINSEVLNNMEQIIHLKWHGEYGQNQRKLGKWVATWSGEALQNVGGYYKDGLKEGLWKEPIKNYQSNAQVFESGGYFHNQKCGRWNFIQNNETIGGGSYNQQAQKNGKWTELQEGFSDDLQVTWKGEYKIGIKVGIWDILYENSKIGGGSFGDGQGIKQGNWVEIWKGFYYFSQVTENGEYKNGKKFGRWDIWYKDIENNTITKIGGGSYDEGGNKSANWVEISDGFCEDSQVIYHGEYQNGKKIGKWDIWYKKEYGDLENTRMQKIIYKKCITIQKYVCFKVVVDHMMNKAISKVVGLNQRMVFVKILKQFRMGNIKMEKKLVDGIFGIEKMMKTLKCKKQYISAYTNTFMCESGGGQYDEEGNGIKFGKWVEISDGFYDSSQVTWDGDYKNNKKIGKWDIWYENSKIGGGSYDELGQEIKLGYWVEVSEGFKYDQQVTWDGEYKNGKKFGRWDLWYKDIDSNKITKIGDASYDELGQETKLGNWAKVSEGFNNDSQITKKGEYKIDKNFDIWMIRENKVKEIDYEK
;
A
#
# COMPACT_ATOMS: atom_id res chain seq x y z
N MET A 1 -62.25 -11.30 -40.10
CA MET A 1 -61.55 -11.63 -38.84
C MET A 1 -60.11 -11.89 -39.22
N THR A 2 -59.32 -10.90 -39.63
CA THR A 2 -58.96 -9.63 -38.95
C THR A 2 -58.08 -9.89 -37.73
N GLU A 3 -56.87 -9.32 -37.78
CA GLU A 3 -55.85 -9.18 -36.73
C GLU A 3 -55.07 -10.43 -36.33
N ILE A 4 -53.87 -10.62 -36.93
CA ILE A 4 -52.58 -10.58 -36.20
C ILE A 4 -51.52 -10.11 -37.20
N ILE A 5 -51.33 -8.79 -37.30
CA ILE A 5 -50.22 -8.14 -38.01
C ILE A 5 -49.24 -7.59 -36.96
N SER A 6 -47.96 -7.96 -37.15
CA SER A 6 -46.72 -7.35 -36.69
C SER A 6 -46.67 -6.49 -35.42
N PHE A 7 -45.87 -6.95 -34.45
CA PHE A 7 -45.06 -6.05 -33.63
C PHE A 7 -43.66 -6.67 -33.45
N ARG A 8 -42.75 -6.35 -34.37
CA ARG A 8 -41.30 -6.43 -34.09
C ARG A 8 -40.91 -5.07 -33.53
N ILE A 9 -40.82 -4.99 -32.20
CA ILE A 9 -40.23 -3.83 -31.53
C ILE A 9 -38.72 -3.94 -31.72
N ASP A 10 -38.14 -2.93 -32.37
CA ASP A 10 -36.71 -2.83 -32.56
C ASP A 10 -36.02 -2.65 -31.20
N ARG A 11 -35.12 -3.57 -30.88
CA ARG A 11 -34.34 -3.61 -29.63
C ARG A 11 -33.60 -2.29 -29.39
N ASN A 12 -33.18 -1.61 -30.46
CA ASN A 12 -32.52 -0.30 -30.36
C ASN A 12 -33.49 0.81 -29.91
N GLN A 13 -34.77 0.71 -30.26
CA GLN A 13 -35.81 1.65 -29.84
C GLN A 13 -36.13 1.48 -28.35
N LEU A 14 -36.11 0.24 -27.84
CA LEU A 14 -36.27 -0.04 -26.41
C LEU A 14 -35.07 0.45 -25.59
N ILE A 15 -33.86 0.27 -26.10
CA ILE A 15 -32.62 0.76 -25.48
C ILE A 15 -32.62 2.29 -25.46
N ASN A 16 -33.01 2.95 -26.55
CA ASN A 16 -33.09 4.41 -26.60
C ASN A 16 -34.19 4.96 -25.70
N GLN A 17 -35.34 4.29 -25.56
CA GLN A 17 -36.37 4.66 -24.58
C GLN A 17 -35.89 4.50 -23.14
N TYR A 18 -35.13 3.45 -22.83
CA TYR A 18 -34.52 3.25 -21.51
C TYR A 18 -33.45 4.30 -21.22
N HIS A 19 -32.58 4.59 -22.19
CA HIS A 19 -31.51 5.57 -22.05
C HIS A 19 -32.06 7.00 -21.90
N THR A 20 -33.14 7.33 -22.63
CA THR A 20 -33.85 8.61 -22.50
C THR A 20 -34.56 8.73 -21.16
N LYS A 21 -35.19 7.66 -20.66
CA LYS A 21 -35.75 7.62 -19.29
C LYS A 21 -34.65 7.80 -18.23
N LEU A 22 -33.49 7.17 -18.41
CA LEU A 22 -32.36 7.26 -17.47
C LEU A 22 -31.74 8.66 -17.46
N LEU A 23 -31.59 9.29 -18.63
CA LEU A 23 -31.11 10.67 -18.76
C LEU A 23 -32.12 11.68 -18.21
N THR A 24 -33.42 11.44 -18.39
CA THR A 24 -34.48 12.27 -17.81
C THR A 24 -34.54 12.14 -16.28
N GLN A 25 -34.28 10.95 -15.75
CA GLN A 25 -34.16 10.73 -14.29
C GLN A 25 -32.88 11.33 -13.71
N LYS A 26 -31.74 11.26 -14.42
CA LYS A 26 -30.49 11.95 -14.03
C LYS A 26 -30.61 13.46 -14.09
N GLY A 27 -31.29 14.02 -15.10
CA GLY A 27 -31.58 15.45 -15.20
C GLY A 27 -32.50 15.94 -14.08
N LYS A 28 -33.51 15.14 -13.70
CA LYS A 28 -34.37 15.42 -12.54
C LYS A 28 -33.63 15.29 -11.21
N ALA A 29 -32.72 14.32 -11.05
CA ALA A 29 -31.89 14.20 -9.84
C ALA A 29 -30.89 15.37 -9.70
N PHE A 30 -30.34 15.86 -10.81
CA PHE A 30 -29.45 17.02 -10.83
C PHE A 30 -30.21 18.34 -10.52
N GLN A 31 -31.42 18.51 -11.07
CA GLN A 31 -32.31 19.63 -10.72
C GLN A 31 -32.80 19.56 -9.27
N ILE A 32 -33.06 18.37 -8.71
CA ILE A 32 -33.42 18.19 -7.30
C ILE A 32 -32.23 18.48 -6.37
N SER A 33 -30.99 18.16 -6.75
CA SER A 33 -29.79 18.50 -5.97
C SER A 33 -29.49 20.01 -5.90
N ASN A 34 -29.96 20.78 -6.91
CA ASN A 34 -29.86 22.24 -6.91
C ASN A 34 -31.08 22.94 -6.27
N LEU A 35 -32.17 22.22 -6.00
CA LEU A 35 -33.40 22.75 -5.39
C LEU A 35 -33.62 22.30 -3.95
N ILE A 36 -32.90 21.28 -3.48
CA ILE A 36 -32.96 20.80 -2.10
C ILE A 36 -31.58 21.00 -1.48
N ASN A 37 -31.54 21.76 -0.39
CA ASN A 37 -30.39 21.91 0.49
C ASN A 37 -30.13 20.55 1.17
N ILE A 38 -29.45 19.64 0.45
CA ILE A 38 -29.04 18.34 0.98
C ILE A 38 -27.97 18.64 2.03
N ASN A 39 -28.42 18.66 3.28
CA ASN A 39 -27.58 18.74 4.46
C ASN A 39 -26.48 17.66 4.37
N GLN A 40 -25.25 18.01 4.75
CA GLN A 40 -24.07 17.15 4.86
C GLN A 40 -24.38 15.76 5.47
N TYR A 41 -25.38 15.68 6.34
CA TYR A 41 -26.05 14.50 6.90
C TYR A 41 -26.51 13.46 5.84
N ASP A 42 -27.27 13.88 4.83
CA ASP A 42 -27.84 12.97 3.83
C ASP A 42 -26.75 12.46 2.87
N PHE A 43 -25.72 13.26 2.61
CA PHE A 43 -24.56 12.83 1.84
C PHE A 43 -23.73 11.76 2.56
N ILE A 44 -23.47 11.94 3.86
CA ILE A 44 -22.76 10.94 4.68
C ILE A 44 -23.57 9.65 4.79
N LYS A 45 -24.90 9.74 4.94
CA LYS A 45 -25.80 8.59 4.94
C LYS A 45 -25.71 7.79 3.64
N ILE A 46 -25.66 8.46 2.49
CA ILE A 46 -25.52 7.82 1.17
C ILE A 46 -24.14 7.17 1.01
N GLN A 47 -23.06 7.82 1.45
CA GLN A 47 -21.70 7.25 1.36
C GLN A 47 -21.56 6.00 2.22
N ASN A 48 -22.00 6.03 3.47
CA ASN A 48 -21.90 4.89 4.39
C ASN A 48 -22.82 3.73 3.96
N ALA A 49 -24.04 4.02 3.49
CA ALA A 49 -24.92 3.00 2.93
C ALA A 49 -24.29 2.33 1.70
N ARG A 50 -23.58 3.10 0.87
CA ARG A 50 -22.93 2.58 -0.34
C ARG A 50 -21.71 1.73 -0.04
N VAL A 51 -20.88 2.10 0.94
CA VAL A 51 -19.77 1.25 1.40
C VAL A 51 -20.30 -0.06 1.97
N LEU A 52 -21.39 -0.01 2.73
CA LEU A 52 -22.04 -1.20 3.28
C LEU A 52 -22.68 -2.08 2.20
N GLU A 53 -23.35 -1.50 1.21
CA GLU A 53 -23.91 -2.21 0.06
C GLU A 53 -22.83 -2.94 -0.76
N LEU A 54 -21.72 -2.28 -1.07
CA LEU A 54 -20.60 -2.88 -1.81
C LEU A 54 -20.00 -4.08 -1.06
N TYR A 55 -19.87 -3.97 0.27
CA TYR A 55 -19.38 -5.05 1.11
C TYR A 55 -20.38 -6.22 1.19
N ILE A 56 -21.68 -5.93 1.29
CA ILE A 56 -22.75 -6.95 1.25
C ILE A 56 -22.81 -7.65 -0.12
N GLU A 57 -22.63 -6.93 -1.22
CA GLU A 57 -22.56 -7.49 -2.57
C GLU A 57 -21.36 -8.43 -2.72
N GLU A 58 -20.18 -8.05 -2.22
CA GLU A 58 -18.99 -8.90 -2.23
C GLU A 58 -19.20 -10.18 -1.42
N LEU A 59 -19.85 -10.09 -0.25
CA LEU A 59 -20.17 -11.24 0.60
C LEU A 59 -21.24 -12.14 -0.03
N ASN A 60 -22.27 -11.57 -0.67
CA ASN A 60 -23.29 -12.33 -1.38
C ASN A 60 -22.71 -13.02 -2.61
N TYR A 61 -21.78 -12.37 -3.33
CA TYR A 61 -21.03 -13.00 -4.42
C TYR A 61 -20.23 -14.21 -3.92
N LYS A 62 -19.51 -14.08 -2.80
CA LYS A 62 -18.79 -15.19 -2.15
C LYS A 62 -19.75 -16.31 -1.73
N ARG A 63 -20.93 -15.99 -1.19
CA ARG A 63 -21.97 -16.95 -0.78
C ARG A 63 -22.60 -17.70 -1.95
N ILE A 64 -22.94 -17.01 -3.05
CA ILE A 64 -23.48 -17.61 -4.28
C ILE A 64 -22.44 -18.54 -4.89
N ARG A 65 -21.18 -18.10 -4.95
CA ARG A 65 -20.05 -18.91 -5.42
C ARG A 65 -19.87 -20.19 -4.59
N SER A 66 -19.94 -20.11 -3.26
CA SER A 66 -19.88 -21.28 -2.37
C SER A 66 -21.09 -22.23 -2.53
N ARG A 67 -22.30 -21.70 -2.73
CA ARG A 67 -23.50 -22.52 -3.01
C ARG A 67 -23.44 -23.21 -4.38
N GLN A 68 -22.93 -22.53 -5.40
CA GLN A 68 -22.73 -23.11 -6.74
C GLN A 68 -21.67 -24.22 -6.72
N MET A 69 -20.61 -24.07 -5.91
CA MET A 69 -19.62 -25.15 -5.71
C MET A 69 -20.19 -26.34 -4.92
N GLY A 70 -21.06 -26.09 -3.94
CA GLY A 70 -21.71 -27.15 -3.16
C GLY A 70 -22.83 -27.91 -3.91
N LEU A 71 -23.59 -27.23 -4.78
CA LEU A 71 -24.64 -27.86 -5.59
C LEU A 71 -24.04 -28.73 -6.71
N LYS A 72 -22.94 -28.30 -7.35
CA LYS A 72 -22.20 -29.12 -8.34
C LYS A 72 -21.60 -30.40 -7.75
N GLN A 73 -21.27 -30.41 -6.45
CA GLN A 73 -20.77 -31.61 -5.76
C GLN A 73 -21.89 -32.58 -5.34
N ARG A 74 -23.13 -32.11 -5.15
CA ARG A 74 -24.27 -32.98 -4.80
C ARG A 74 -24.86 -33.73 -5.99
N GLU A 75 -24.66 -33.26 -7.21
CA GLU A 75 -25.11 -33.93 -8.42
C GLU A 75 -24.18 -35.08 -8.88
N THR A 76 -23.03 -35.30 -8.24
CA THR A 76 -21.96 -36.18 -8.75
C THR A 76 -21.54 -37.35 -7.84
N CYS A 77 -22.34 -37.79 -6.86
CA CYS A 77 -21.99 -38.94 -6.02
C CYS A 77 -23.15 -39.91 -5.74
N GLN A 78 -23.16 -41.04 -6.47
CA GLN A 78 -23.75 -42.31 -6.03
C GLN A 78 -22.61 -43.31 -5.79
N ASP A 79 -21.98 -43.27 -4.60
CA ASP A 79 -21.41 -44.48 -4.00
C ASP A 79 -21.18 -44.28 -2.48
N GLN A 80 -21.61 -45.25 -1.67
CA GLN A 80 -22.04 -44.98 -0.29
C GLN A 80 -21.09 -45.32 0.87
N ASN A 81 -19.86 -45.83 0.69
CA ASN A 81 -19.07 -46.27 1.85
C ASN A 81 -17.65 -45.69 2.05
N SER A 82 -17.04 -45.01 1.08
CA SER A 82 -15.79 -44.24 1.32
C SER A 82 -16.04 -42.78 1.77
N ASN A 83 -17.30 -42.35 1.73
CA ASN A 83 -17.70 -40.96 1.84
C ASN A 83 -17.92 -40.50 3.29
N TYR A 84 -18.06 -41.41 4.26
CA TYR A 84 -18.49 -41.03 5.61
C TYR A 84 -17.43 -40.23 6.39
N ASN A 85 -16.14 -40.60 6.30
CA ASN A 85 -15.07 -39.88 6.99
C ASN A 85 -14.73 -38.54 6.30
N TYR A 86 -14.78 -38.50 4.96
CA TYR A 86 -14.57 -37.28 4.20
C TYR A 86 -15.72 -36.28 4.37
N ILE A 87 -16.97 -36.74 4.35
CA ILE A 87 -18.16 -35.91 4.65
C ILE A 87 -18.11 -35.44 6.10
N ARG A 88 -17.64 -36.25 7.06
CA ARG A 88 -17.50 -35.84 8.46
C ARG A 88 -16.45 -34.74 8.67
N GLU A 89 -15.29 -34.82 7.99
CA GLU A 89 -14.27 -33.76 8.02
C GLU A 89 -14.73 -32.48 7.31
N LEU A 90 -15.37 -32.60 6.14
CA LEU A 90 -15.99 -31.47 5.44
C LEU A 90 -17.10 -30.85 6.27
N HIS A 91 -17.91 -31.65 6.96
CA HIS A 91 -18.96 -31.17 7.83
C HIS A 91 -18.38 -30.42 9.04
N HIS A 92 -17.27 -30.90 9.63
CA HIS A 92 -16.54 -30.17 10.68
C HIS A 92 -15.96 -28.85 10.17
N LEU A 93 -15.33 -28.83 9.00
CA LEU A 93 -14.78 -27.59 8.39
C LEU A 93 -15.88 -26.61 7.96
N LEU A 94 -17.02 -27.10 7.49
CA LEU A 94 -18.18 -26.29 7.15
C LEU A 94 -18.88 -25.75 8.40
N ILE A 95 -18.95 -26.52 9.48
CA ILE A 95 -19.41 -26.04 10.79
C ILE A 95 -18.45 -24.97 11.33
N GLN A 96 -17.14 -25.19 11.28
CA GLN A 96 -16.15 -24.22 11.76
C GLN A 96 -16.17 -22.92 10.94
N ARG A 97 -16.33 -23.01 9.61
CA ARG A 97 -16.51 -21.83 8.73
C ARG A 97 -17.87 -21.15 8.93
N ARG A 98 -18.92 -21.91 9.24
CA ARG A 98 -20.25 -21.37 9.55
C ARG A 98 -20.24 -20.65 10.89
N CYS A 99 -19.57 -21.20 11.91
CA CYS A 99 -19.34 -20.51 13.18
C CYS A 99 -18.59 -19.20 12.96
N ASN A 100 -17.48 -19.21 12.21
CA ASN A 100 -16.75 -17.96 11.91
C ASN A 100 -17.58 -16.94 11.10
N PHE A 101 -18.48 -17.40 10.22
CA PHE A 101 -19.38 -16.53 9.46
C PHE A 101 -20.52 -15.95 10.29
N GLU A 102 -21.12 -16.76 11.17
CA GLU A 102 -22.14 -16.30 12.13
C GLU A 102 -21.50 -15.32 13.14
N THR A 103 -20.24 -15.51 13.55
CA THR A 103 -19.52 -14.53 14.38
C THR A 103 -19.31 -13.20 13.66
N VAL A 104 -18.83 -13.20 12.41
CA VAL A 104 -18.63 -11.96 11.63
C VAL A 104 -19.95 -11.26 11.31
N TYR A 105 -21.02 -12.02 11.05
CA TYR A 105 -22.36 -11.46 10.79
C TYR A 105 -23.00 -10.89 12.05
N GLU A 106 -22.84 -11.55 13.20
CA GLU A 106 -23.27 -11.02 14.50
C GLU A 106 -22.41 -9.81 14.92
N ASP A 107 -21.10 -9.80 14.63
CA ASP A 107 -20.24 -8.62 14.84
C ASP A 107 -20.68 -7.43 13.96
N LEU A 108 -21.08 -7.68 12.70
CA LEU A 108 -21.61 -6.66 11.79
C LEU A 108 -23.01 -6.16 12.19
N LEU A 109 -23.89 -7.06 12.64
CA LEU A 109 -25.20 -6.69 13.19
C LEU A 109 -25.07 -5.96 14.52
N PHE A 110 -24.08 -6.32 15.35
CA PHE A 110 -23.71 -5.61 16.57
C PHE A 110 -23.22 -4.20 16.24
N LEU A 111 -22.31 -4.04 15.27
CA LEU A 111 -21.88 -2.73 14.76
C LEU A 111 -23.07 -1.92 14.24
N GLN A 112 -24.00 -2.53 13.49
CA GLN A 112 -25.20 -1.86 13.00
C GLN A 112 -26.16 -1.46 14.15
N ARG A 113 -26.26 -2.26 15.23
CA ARG A 113 -27.05 -1.93 16.42
C ARG A 113 -26.42 -0.83 17.25
N GLU A 114 -25.10 -0.87 17.48
CA GLU A 114 -24.38 0.22 18.16
C GLU A 114 -24.47 1.53 17.36
N LEU A 115 -24.28 1.48 16.04
CA LEU A 115 -24.42 2.64 15.15
C LEU A 115 -25.83 3.25 15.20
N ASN A 116 -26.88 2.43 15.35
CA ASN A 116 -28.26 2.92 15.43
C ASN A 116 -28.67 3.43 16.83
N GLN A 117 -27.88 3.18 17.88
CA GLN A 117 -28.24 3.46 19.28
C GLN A 117 -27.52 4.67 19.87
N ASP A 118 -26.29 4.95 19.46
CA ASP A 118 -25.61 6.20 19.81
C ASP A 118 -26.20 7.33 18.95
N ASN A 119 -26.77 8.38 19.58
CA ASN A 119 -27.27 9.58 18.88
C ASN A 119 -26.23 10.04 17.86
N TYR A 120 -26.53 9.86 16.57
CA TYR A 120 -25.69 10.02 15.37
C TYR A 120 -25.06 11.42 15.17
N ILE A 121 -25.19 12.29 16.17
CA ILE A 121 -24.88 13.71 16.09
C ILE A 121 -23.36 13.94 16.00
N ASN A 122 -22.50 12.98 16.40
CA ASN A 122 -21.03 13.11 16.29
C ASN A 122 -20.32 11.75 16.09
N SER A 123 -20.75 10.88 15.17
CA SER A 123 -19.97 9.67 14.89
C SER A 123 -18.63 10.06 14.24
N GLU A 124 -17.55 9.92 15.00
CA GLU A 124 -16.21 10.12 14.47
C GLU A 124 -15.90 9.01 13.47
N VAL A 125 -15.63 9.38 12.22
CA VAL A 125 -15.21 8.44 11.18
C VAL A 125 -13.78 8.01 11.51
N LEU A 126 -13.62 6.77 11.96
CA LEU A 126 -12.32 6.12 12.07
C LEU A 126 -11.86 5.73 10.67
N ASN A 127 -10.69 6.21 10.27
CA ASN A 127 -10.10 5.87 8.97
C ASN A 127 -9.07 4.74 9.10
N ASN A 128 -8.63 4.44 10.33
CA ASN A 128 -7.66 3.39 10.58
C ASN A 128 -8.37 2.02 10.69
N MET A 129 -8.17 1.18 9.68
CA MET A 129 -8.72 -0.18 9.62
C MET A 129 -8.28 -1.08 10.77
N GLU A 130 -7.03 -0.96 11.22
CA GLU A 130 -6.51 -1.72 12.35
C GLU A 130 -7.31 -1.38 13.62
N GLN A 131 -7.53 -0.09 13.85
CA GLN A 131 -8.34 0.39 14.98
C GLN A 131 -9.79 -0.09 14.90
N ILE A 132 -10.41 -0.04 13.72
CA ILE A 132 -11.77 -0.53 13.52
C ILE A 132 -11.89 -2.02 13.84
N ILE A 133 -10.90 -2.83 13.43
CA ILE A 133 -10.93 -4.28 13.61
C ILE A 133 -10.65 -4.67 15.07
N HIS A 134 -9.71 -4.00 15.72
CA HIS A 134 -9.14 -4.46 16.98
C HIS A 134 -9.65 -3.74 18.23
N LEU A 135 -10.09 -2.48 18.12
CA LEU A 135 -10.54 -1.69 19.27
C LEU A 135 -11.99 -2.03 19.64
N LYS A 136 -12.19 -2.56 20.84
CA LYS A 136 -13.53 -2.79 21.41
C LYS A 136 -13.66 -2.13 22.78
N TRP A 137 -14.78 -1.45 23.02
CA TRP A 137 -15.11 -0.81 24.29
C TRP A 137 -16.05 -1.70 25.11
N HIS A 138 -15.79 -1.82 26.40
CA HIS A 138 -16.60 -2.62 27.34
C HIS A 138 -17.01 -1.77 28.53
N GLY A 139 -18.27 -1.91 28.95
CA GLY A 139 -18.81 -1.24 30.12
C GLY A 139 -20.27 -1.61 30.36
N GLU A 140 -20.90 -0.92 31.31
CA GLU A 140 -22.29 -1.19 31.70
C GLU A 140 -23.25 -0.20 31.03
N TYR A 141 -24.44 -0.68 30.70
CA TYR A 141 -25.56 0.13 30.25
C TYR A 141 -26.63 0.18 31.35
N GLY A 142 -27.15 1.38 31.63
CA GLY A 142 -28.28 1.58 32.52
C GLY A 142 -29.61 1.11 31.94
N GLN A 143 -30.67 1.17 32.77
CA GLN A 143 -32.03 0.78 32.36
C GLN A 143 -32.56 1.56 31.15
N ASN A 144 -32.04 2.76 30.92
CA ASN A 144 -32.36 3.62 29.78
C ASN A 144 -31.42 3.43 28.58
N GLN A 145 -30.63 2.34 28.54
CA GLN A 145 -29.61 2.07 27.53
C GLN A 145 -28.53 3.15 27.43
N ARG A 146 -28.34 3.96 28.47
CA ARG A 146 -27.23 4.90 28.53
C ARG A 146 -25.99 4.26 29.15
N LYS A 147 -24.82 4.60 28.62
CA LYS A 147 -23.53 4.18 29.19
C LYS A 147 -23.43 4.67 30.63
N LEU A 148 -23.05 3.77 31.55
CA LEU A 148 -22.86 4.04 32.97
C LEU A 148 -21.56 3.40 33.46
N GLY A 149 -21.05 3.91 34.57
CA GLY A 149 -19.97 3.27 35.30
C GLY A 149 -18.62 3.37 34.60
N LYS A 150 -17.72 2.45 34.94
CA LYS A 150 -16.38 2.38 34.36
C LYS A 150 -16.43 1.70 32.99
N TRP A 151 -15.78 2.33 32.02
CA TRP A 151 -15.60 1.78 30.67
C TRP A 151 -14.11 1.53 30.43
N VAL A 152 -13.81 0.41 29.76
CA VAL A 152 -12.45 -0.02 29.44
C VAL A 152 -12.34 -0.38 27.96
N ALA A 153 -11.17 -0.13 27.38
CA ALA A 153 -10.88 -0.53 26.01
C ALA A 153 -10.10 -1.85 25.96
N THR A 154 -10.35 -2.64 24.92
CA THR A 154 -9.57 -3.82 24.54
C THR A 154 -9.04 -3.65 23.13
N TRP A 155 -7.88 -4.23 22.85
CA TRP A 155 -7.24 -4.27 21.55
C TRP A 155 -6.93 -5.73 21.21
N SER A 156 -7.49 -6.24 20.12
CA SER A 156 -7.33 -7.66 19.74
C SER A 156 -7.78 -8.64 20.83
N GLY A 157 -8.74 -8.24 21.66
CA GLY A 157 -9.23 -9.01 22.81
C GLY A 157 -8.40 -8.84 24.10
N GLU A 158 -7.25 -8.17 24.04
CA GLU A 158 -6.44 -7.87 25.22
C GLU A 158 -6.84 -6.54 25.85
N ALA A 159 -6.95 -6.48 27.17
CA ALA A 159 -7.29 -5.23 27.87
C ALA A 159 -6.16 -4.21 27.76
N LEU A 160 -6.46 -3.02 27.26
CA LEU A 160 -5.51 -1.92 27.20
C LEU A 160 -5.35 -1.31 28.61
N GLN A 161 -4.12 -1.30 29.11
CA GLN A 161 -3.86 -0.90 30.50
C GLN A 161 -4.21 0.57 30.76
N ASN A 162 -5.10 0.75 31.74
CA ASN A 162 -5.60 2.06 32.20
C ASN A 162 -6.29 2.87 31.11
N VAL A 163 -6.77 2.24 30.02
CA VAL A 163 -7.50 2.92 28.95
C VAL A 163 -9.00 2.84 29.21
N GLY A 164 -9.63 4.01 29.18
CA GLY A 164 -11.04 4.25 29.41
C GLY A 164 -11.27 5.30 30.50
N GLY A 165 -12.47 5.27 31.09
CA GLY A 165 -12.90 6.30 32.02
C GLY A 165 -14.27 5.99 32.62
N TYR A 166 -14.98 7.02 33.07
CA TYR A 166 -16.26 6.88 33.74
C TYR A 166 -17.39 7.60 33.01
N TYR A 167 -18.53 6.93 32.85
CA TYR A 167 -19.77 7.52 32.38
C TYR A 167 -20.73 7.77 33.54
N LYS A 168 -21.32 8.97 33.56
CA LYS A 168 -22.42 9.34 34.45
C LYS A 168 -23.61 9.80 33.59
N ASP A 169 -24.74 9.12 33.73
CA ASP A 169 -25.98 9.42 33.02
C ASP A 169 -25.87 9.44 31.48
N GLY A 170 -24.95 8.64 30.92
CA GLY A 170 -24.64 8.58 29.49
C GLY A 170 -23.60 9.60 29.02
N LEU A 171 -23.01 10.39 29.93
CA LEU A 171 -22.01 11.41 29.61
C LEU A 171 -20.65 11.02 30.22
N LYS A 172 -19.56 11.21 29.45
CA LYS A 172 -18.19 11.08 29.94
C LYS A 172 -17.95 12.11 31.03
N GLU A 173 -17.42 11.64 32.14
CA GLU A 173 -17.09 12.42 33.33
C GLU A 173 -15.71 12.02 33.87
N GLY A 174 -15.02 12.96 34.51
CA GLY A 174 -13.77 12.69 35.21
C GLY A 174 -12.57 12.42 34.29
N LEU A 175 -11.59 11.66 34.77
CA LEU A 175 -10.38 11.36 34.01
C LEU A 175 -10.63 10.25 32.99
N TRP A 176 -10.15 10.49 31.77
CA TRP A 176 -10.18 9.55 30.67
C TRP A 176 -8.79 9.35 30.09
N LYS A 177 -8.53 8.15 29.58
CA LYS A 177 -7.40 7.82 28.71
C LYS A 177 -7.94 7.08 27.49
N GLU A 178 -7.64 7.56 26.30
CA GLU A 178 -8.25 7.09 25.06
C GLU A 178 -7.18 6.86 24.00
N PRO A 179 -7.32 5.86 23.12
CA PRO A 179 -6.48 5.75 21.92
C PRO A 179 -6.66 6.99 21.03
N ILE A 180 -5.60 7.50 20.41
CA ILE A 180 -5.74 8.58 19.42
C ILE A 180 -6.54 8.11 18.18
N LYS A 181 -7.01 9.05 17.35
CA LYS A 181 -7.85 8.78 16.15
C LYS A 181 -7.23 7.80 15.14
N ASN A 182 -5.90 7.71 15.10
CA ASN A 182 -5.15 6.81 14.22
C ASN A 182 -4.28 5.85 15.03
N TYR A 183 -4.82 5.28 16.11
CA TYR A 183 -4.08 4.35 16.95
C TYR A 183 -3.64 3.10 16.17
N GLN A 184 -2.36 2.74 16.26
CA GLN A 184 -1.76 1.56 15.63
C GLN A 184 -1.03 0.72 16.68
N SER A 185 -0.92 -0.60 16.45
CA SER A 185 -0.26 -1.51 17.41
C SER A 185 1.21 -1.14 17.68
N ASN A 186 1.89 -0.55 16.69
CA ASN A 186 3.30 -0.16 16.82
C ASN A 186 3.44 1.16 17.61
N ALA A 187 2.62 2.17 17.31
CA ALA A 187 2.77 3.50 17.91
C ALA A 187 2.26 3.59 19.36
N GLN A 188 1.16 2.89 19.68
CA GLN A 188 0.54 2.83 21.01
C GLN A 188 0.36 4.19 21.72
N VAL A 189 -0.11 5.20 20.99
CA VAL A 189 -0.28 6.56 21.53
C VAL A 189 -1.67 6.78 22.09
N PHE A 190 -1.74 7.30 23.32
CA PHE A 190 -2.99 7.63 24.00
C PHE A 190 -3.11 9.14 24.20
N GLU A 191 -4.33 9.64 24.30
CA GLU A 191 -4.62 10.95 24.88
C GLU A 191 -5.28 10.77 26.26
N SER A 192 -4.96 11.63 27.22
CA SER A 192 -5.54 11.56 28.56
C SER A 192 -5.79 12.94 29.15
N GLY A 193 -6.96 13.11 29.76
CA GLY A 193 -7.38 14.35 30.39
C GLY A 193 -8.76 14.25 31.04
N GLY A 194 -9.31 15.38 31.44
CA GLY A 194 -10.63 15.46 32.08
C GLY A 194 -11.76 15.62 31.07
N TYR A 195 -12.89 14.98 31.36
CA TYR A 195 -14.20 15.27 30.78
C TYR A 195 -15.14 15.85 31.83
N PHE A 196 -16.01 16.76 31.39
CA PHE A 196 -17.18 17.23 32.12
C PHE A 196 -18.36 17.26 31.16
N HIS A 197 -19.41 16.48 31.41
CA HIS A 197 -20.59 16.36 30.55
C HIS A 197 -20.25 16.16 29.05
N ASN A 198 -19.44 15.14 28.72
CA ASN A 198 -18.95 14.86 27.35
C ASN A 198 -18.02 15.91 26.74
N GLN A 199 -17.65 16.97 27.47
CA GLN A 199 -16.74 18.01 26.99
C GLN A 199 -15.33 17.84 27.56
N LYS A 200 -14.30 17.87 26.71
CA LYS A 200 -12.90 17.87 27.15
C LYS A 200 -12.62 19.15 27.94
N CYS A 201 -12.05 19.01 29.14
CA CYS A 201 -11.73 20.14 30.02
C CYS A 201 -10.34 19.99 30.64
N GLY A 202 -9.75 21.11 31.06
CA GLY A 202 -8.45 21.11 31.75
C GLY A 202 -7.31 20.63 30.87
N ARG A 203 -6.26 20.09 31.49
CA ARG A 203 -5.06 19.62 30.78
C ARG A 203 -5.30 18.26 30.13
N TRP A 204 -4.87 18.14 28.88
CA TRP A 204 -4.87 16.92 28.09
C TRP A 204 -3.44 16.63 27.63
N ASN A 205 -2.98 15.39 27.78
CA ASN A 205 -1.63 14.96 27.43
C ASN A 205 -1.69 13.85 26.39
N PHE A 206 -0.75 13.86 25.44
CA PHE A 206 -0.46 12.70 24.60
C PHE A 206 0.59 11.84 25.30
N ILE A 207 0.33 10.53 25.41
CA ILE A 207 1.13 9.58 26.17
C ILE A 207 1.58 8.44 25.24
N GLN A 208 2.89 8.24 25.14
CA GLN A 208 3.51 7.11 24.45
C GLN A 208 4.54 6.49 25.39
N ASN A 209 4.57 5.16 25.55
CA ASN A 209 5.50 4.48 26.46
C ASN A 209 5.48 5.04 27.91
N ASN A 210 4.32 5.47 28.39
CA ASN A 210 4.12 6.16 29.68
C ASN A 210 4.78 7.54 29.82
N GLU A 211 5.35 8.08 28.74
CA GLU A 211 5.92 9.42 28.69
C GLU A 211 4.95 10.41 28.04
N THR A 212 4.93 11.64 28.52
CA THR A 212 4.12 12.71 27.89
C THR A 212 4.88 13.29 26.70
N ILE A 213 4.40 13.02 25.49
CA ILE A 213 5.00 13.48 24.24
C ILE A 213 4.35 14.77 23.69
N GLY A 214 3.22 15.18 24.26
CA GLY A 214 2.53 16.40 23.85
C GLY A 214 1.26 16.68 24.65
N GLY A 215 0.39 17.54 24.11
CA GLY A 215 -0.87 17.93 24.73
C GLY A 215 -1.00 19.44 24.95
N GLY A 216 -2.03 19.85 25.69
CA GLY A 216 -2.31 21.24 26.03
C GLY A 216 -3.48 21.35 27.00
N SER A 217 -4.21 22.47 26.98
CA SER A 217 -5.35 22.67 27.88
C SER A 217 -6.61 23.14 27.14
N TYR A 218 -7.76 22.67 27.61
CA TYR A 218 -9.08 23.13 27.20
C TYR A 218 -9.64 24.14 28.20
N ASN A 219 -10.32 25.16 27.70
CA ASN A 219 -11.08 26.11 28.52
C ASN A 219 -12.42 25.51 28.99
N GLN A 220 -13.23 26.31 29.69
CA GLN A 220 -14.54 25.89 30.22
C GLN A 220 -15.57 25.61 29.11
N GLN A 221 -15.34 26.10 27.90
CA GLN A 221 -16.18 25.90 26.72
C GLN A 221 -15.68 24.73 25.85
N ALA A 222 -14.78 23.88 26.37
CA ALA A 222 -14.20 22.75 25.67
C ALA A 222 -13.36 23.12 24.43
N GLN A 223 -12.81 24.34 24.41
CA GLN A 223 -11.97 24.82 23.32
C GLN A 223 -10.50 24.82 23.74
N LYS A 224 -9.62 24.41 22.83
CA LYS A 224 -8.17 24.45 23.04
C LYS A 224 -7.72 25.88 23.38
N ASN A 225 -6.92 26.05 24.41
CA ASN A 225 -6.44 27.35 24.88
C ASN A 225 -5.03 27.24 25.50
N GLY A 226 -4.19 28.25 25.28
CA GLY A 226 -2.80 28.28 25.74
C GLY A 226 -1.85 27.47 24.85
N LYS A 227 -0.71 27.05 25.42
CA LYS A 227 0.30 26.29 24.67
C LYS A 227 -0.15 24.86 24.38
N TRP A 228 0.13 24.40 23.17
CA TRP A 228 -0.20 23.06 22.69
C TRP A 228 0.97 22.43 21.96
N THR A 229 1.11 21.11 22.10
CA THR A 229 1.92 20.25 21.25
C THR A 229 0.98 19.21 20.64
N GLU A 230 0.72 19.31 19.34
CA GLU A 230 -0.13 18.38 18.58
C GLU A 230 0.69 17.32 17.89
N LEU A 231 0.11 16.14 17.69
CA LEU A 231 0.71 15.08 16.88
C LEU A 231 0.28 15.25 15.43
N GLN A 232 1.19 14.99 14.49
CA GLN A 232 0.88 14.93 13.06
C GLN A 232 -0.12 13.80 12.78
N GLU A 233 -0.95 13.98 11.75
CA GLU A 233 -1.79 12.88 11.27
C GLU A 233 -0.92 11.72 10.77
N GLY A 234 -1.18 10.51 11.29
CA GLY A 234 -0.37 9.33 10.98
C GLY A 234 0.86 9.18 11.87
N PHE A 235 0.93 9.90 13.00
CA PHE A 235 2.00 9.74 13.98
C PHE A 235 2.27 8.27 14.30
N SER A 236 3.51 7.84 14.10
CA SER A 236 4.00 6.48 14.33
C SER A 236 5.45 6.52 14.83
N ASP A 237 6.03 5.36 15.14
CA ASP A 237 7.44 5.29 15.56
C ASP A 237 8.39 5.80 14.47
N ASP A 238 8.04 5.61 13.20
CA ASP A 238 8.81 6.09 12.04
C ASP A 238 8.45 7.55 11.65
N LEU A 239 7.37 8.10 12.21
CA LEU A 239 6.84 9.44 11.92
C LEU A 239 6.53 10.22 13.20
N GLN A 240 7.56 10.60 13.93
CA GLN A 240 7.45 11.35 15.19
C GLN A 240 7.37 12.87 14.98
N VAL A 241 6.40 13.33 14.17
CA VAL A 241 6.22 14.75 13.88
C VAL A 241 5.21 15.38 14.83
N THR A 242 5.58 16.51 15.44
CA THR A 242 4.73 17.28 16.35
C THR A 242 4.67 18.76 15.98
N TRP A 243 3.58 19.42 16.32
CA TRP A 243 3.34 20.84 16.07
C TRP A 243 3.22 21.57 17.41
N LYS A 244 4.11 22.51 17.69
CA LYS A 244 4.12 23.28 18.95
C LYS A 244 3.72 24.72 18.69
N GLY A 245 2.70 25.20 19.39
CA GLY A 245 2.26 26.59 19.27
C GLY A 245 1.23 26.95 20.31
N GLU A 246 0.45 28.00 20.04
CA GLU A 246 -0.57 28.51 20.95
C GLU A 246 -1.96 28.49 20.31
N TYR A 247 -2.94 28.16 21.14
CA TYR A 247 -4.36 28.28 20.85
C TYR A 247 -4.99 29.40 21.67
N LYS A 248 -5.95 30.11 21.07
CA LYS A 248 -6.86 31.04 21.76
C LYS A 248 -8.29 30.70 21.37
N ILE A 249 -9.08 30.20 22.31
CA ILE A 249 -10.51 29.89 22.11
C ILE A 249 -10.70 28.94 20.89
N GLY A 250 -9.87 27.89 20.81
CA GLY A 250 -9.91 26.89 19.74
C GLY A 250 -9.25 27.32 18.42
N ILE A 251 -8.71 28.53 18.34
CA ILE A 251 -8.06 29.07 17.13
C ILE A 251 -6.54 29.06 17.30
N LYS A 252 -5.79 28.55 16.31
CA LYS A 252 -4.31 28.63 16.30
C LYS A 252 -3.87 30.08 16.14
N VAL A 253 -2.94 30.54 16.98
CA VAL A 253 -2.40 31.91 16.96
C VAL A 253 -0.89 31.89 17.10
N GLY A 254 -0.24 32.98 16.66
CA GLY A 254 1.19 33.19 16.86
C GLY A 254 2.06 32.20 16.10
N ILE A 255 3.26 31.96 16.63
CA ILE A 255 4.25 31.08 16.00
C ILE A 255 3.93 29.61 16.31
N TRP A 256 4.00 28.79 15.27
CA TRP A 256 3.84 27.35 15.33
C TRP A 256 5.06 26.67 14.74
N ASP A 257 5.78 25.92 15.56
CA ASP A 257 6.95 25.14 15.17
C ASP A 257 6.54 23.71 14.79
N ILE A 258 7.13 23.18 13.72
CA ILE A 258 7.04 21.77 13.37
C ILE A 258 8.33 21.09 13.80
N LEU A 259 8.21 20.05 14.63
CA LEU A 259 9.33 19.31 15.18
C LEU A 259 9.29 17.86 14.69
N TYR A 260 10.44 17.32 14.31
CA TYR A 260 10.67 15.90 14.07
C TYR A 260 11.77 15.43 15.00
N GLU A 261 11.50 14.40 15.81
CA GLU A 261 12.43 13.92 16.86
C GLU A 261 12.93 15.06 17.77
N ASN A 262 12.03 15.96 18.16
CA ASN A 262 12.30 17.18 18.93
C ASN A 262 13.17 18.25 18.24
N SER A 263 13.63 18.01 17.00
CA SER A 263 14.36 18.99 16.20
C SER A 263 13.39 19.83 15.37
N LYS A 264 13.57 21.16 15.38
CA LYS A 264 12.74 22.05 14.57
C LYS A 264 13.08 21.86 13.09
N ILE A 265 12.09 21.40 12.32
CA ILE A 265 12.21 21.19 10.87
C ILE A 265 11.37 22.18 10.06
N GLY A 266 10.41 22.85 10.70
CA GLY A 266 9.56 23.81 10.01
C GLY A 266 8.70 24.64 10.95
N GLY A 267 7.63 25.20 10.39
CA GLY A 267 6.70 26.08 11.10
C GLY A 267 6.45 27.41 10.40
N GLY A 268 5.64 28.24 11.04
CA GLY A 268 5.32 29.59 10.57
C GLY A 268 4.42 30.31 11.56
N SER A 269 3.69 31.34 11.11
CA SER A 269 2.82 32.12 11.98
C SER A 269 1.37 32.09 11.53
N PHE A 270 0.45 32.03 12.51
CA PHE A 270 -0.97 32.26 12.32
C PHE A 270 -1.31 33.69 12.72
N GLY A 271 -2.21 34.31 11.95
CA GLY A 271 -2.73 35.64 12.23
C GLY A 271 -3.60 35.70 13.48
N ASP A 272 -3.71 36.91 14.03
CA ASP A 272 -4.45 37.16 15.25
C ASP A 272 -5.96 37.00 15.01
N GLY A 273 -6.51 35.86 15.43
CA GLY A 273 -7.95 35.70 15.63
C GLY A 273 -8.73 34.96 14.56
N GLN A 274 -8.10 34.48 13.48
CA GLN A 274 -8.80 33.67 12.46
C GLN A 274 -8.16 32.30 12.20
N GLY A 275 -7.00 31.99 12.78
CA GLY A 275 -6.32 30.71 12.52
C GLY A 275 -5.84 30.59 11.08
N ILE A 276 -5.63 31.74 10.43
CA ILE A 276 -5.19 31.85 9.04
C ILE A 276 -3.67 31.93 9.04
N LYS A 277 -3.01 31.10 8.21
CA LYS A 277 -1.57 31.15 8.01
C LYS A 277 -1.16 32.48 7.36
N GLN A 278 -0.09 33.08 7.85
CA GLN A 278 0.49 34.32 7.34
C GLN A 278 2.02 34.32 7.41
N GLY A 279 2.65 35.09 6.53
CA GLY A 279 4.10 35.27 6.48
C GLY A 279 4.85 34.03 5.99
N ASN A 280 6.13 33.92 6.35
CA ASN A 280 6.96 32.79 5.93
C ASN A 280 6.57 31.51 6.66
N TRP A 281 6.50 30.43 5.90
CA TRP A 281 6.19 29.08 6.36
C TRP A 281 7.17 28.08 5.79
N VAL A 282 7.46 27.06 6.60
CA VAL A 282 8.11 25.82 6.21
C VAL A 282 7.13 24.71 6.54
N GLU A 283 6.57 24.08 5.51
CA GLU A 283 5.64 22.96 5.63
C GLU A 283 6.36 21.63 5.43
N ILE A 284 5.86 20.57 6.05
CA ILE A 284 6.26 19.21 5.70
C ILE A 284 5.44 18.73 4.52
N TRP A 285 6.06 17.95 3.64
CA TRP A 285 5.37 17.32 2.53
C TRP A 285 4.40 16.23 3.00
N LYS A 286 3.36 15.92 2.20
CA LYS A 286 2.32 14.95 2.60
C LYS A 286 2.88 13.55 2.83
N GLY A 287 3.85 13.12 2.01
CA GLY A 287 4.56 11.87 2.19
C GLY A 287 5.84 12.04 3.02
N PHE A 288 5.86 12.95 4.00
CA PHE A 288 7.00 13.06 4.90
C PHE A 288 7.08 11.82 5.80
N TYR A 289 8.22 11.14 5.78
CA TYR A 289 8.57 10.04 6.69
C TYR A 289 10.09 9.91 6.79
N TYR A 290 10.59 8.93 7.55
CA TYR A 290 12.02 8.75 7.78
C TYR A 290 12.86 8.85 6.50
N PHE A 291 12.49 8.12 5.41
CA PHE A 291 13.20 8.09 4.12
C PHE A 291 12.77 9.19 3.12
N SER A 292 11.86 10.08 3.50
CA SER A 292 11.39 11.20 2.67
C SER A 292 11.24 12.46 3.52
N GLN A 293 12.37 13.07 3.87
CA GLN A 293 12.40 14.31 4.65
C GLN A 293 12.33 15.52 3.71
N VAL A 294 11.14 15.78 3.18
CA VAL A 294 10.85 16.90 2.26
C VAL A 294 10.08 18.02 2.95
N THR A 295 10.57 19.27 2.80
CA THR A 295 9.87 20.47 3.25
C THR A 295 9.61 21.46 2.12
N GLU A 296 8.53 22.23 2.25
CA GLU A 296 8.15 23.30 1.33
C GLU A 296 8.22 24.65 2.02
N ASN A 297 9.02 25.58 1.49
CA ASN A 297 9.29 26.87 2.11
C ASN A 297 8.73 27.99 1.25
N GLY A 298 7.90 28.87 1.80
CA GLY A 298 7.41 30.05 1.08
C GLY A 298 6.54 30.95 1.94
N GLU A 299 5.82 31.87 1.31
CA GLU A 299 4.98 32.84 2.02
C GLU A 299 3.50 32.47 1.93
N TYR A 300 2.78 32.71 3.03
CA TYR A 300 1.33 32.73 3.08
C TYR A 300 0.80 34.16 3.16
N LYS A 301 -0.20 34.47 2.35
CA LYS A 301 -0.97 35.71 2.41
C LYS A 301 -2.46 35.39 2.46
N ASN A 302 -3.14 35.83 3.52
CA ASN A 302 -4.56 35.55 3.76
C ASN A 302 -4.91 34.06 3.69
N GLY A 303 -4.04 33.19 4.22
CA GLY A 303 -4.28 31.73 4.25
C GLY A 303 -4.00 31.00 2.96
N LYS A 304 -3.51 31.71 1.93
CA LYS A 304 -3.13 31.14 0.65
C LYS A 304 -1.62 31.20 0.44
N LYS A 305 -1.04 30.18 -0.19
CA LYS A 305 0.36 30.22 -0.64
C LYS A 305 0.52 31.37 -1.63
N PHE A 306 1.59 32.14 -1.48
CA PHE A 306 1.85 33.34 -2.28
C PHE A 306 3.33 33.41 -2.65
N GLY A 307 3.62 33.93 -3.84
CA GLY A 307 4.99 34.18 -4.28
C GLY A 307 5.81 32.90 -4.45
N ARG A 308 7.13 33.01 -4.29
CA ARG A 308 8.06 31.90 -4.49
C ARG A 308 7.93 30.86 -3.37
N TRP A 309 7.81 29.60 -3.75
CA TRP A 309 7.87 28.43 -2.89
C TRP A 309 8.98 27.49 -3.34
N ASP A 310 9.81 27.04 -2.42
CA ASP A 310 10.96 26.16 -2.66
C ASP A 310 10.78 24.81 -1.97
N ILE A 311 11.12 23.74 -2.68
CA ILE A 311 11.07 22.37 -2.14
C ILE A 311 12.49 21.97 -1.75
N TRP A 312 12.66 21.58 -0.49
CA TRP A 312 13.93 21.15 0.09
C TRP A 312 13.84 19.69 0.49
N TYR A 313 14.90 18.93 0.22
CA TYR A 313 15.03 17.54 0.61
C TYR A 313 16.28 17.35 1.46
N LYS A 314 16.14 16.61 2.56
CA LYS A 314 17.25 16.20 3.41
C LYS A 314 17.65 14.77 3.07
N ASP A 315 18.81 14.64 2.45
CA ASP A 315 19.50 13.36 2.25
C ASP A 315 20.00 12.87 3.62
N ILE A 316 19.55 11.69 4.03
CA ILE A 316 19.76 11.15 5.37
C ILE A 316 21.16 10.56 5.49
N GLU A 317 21.62 9.84 4.46
CA GLU A 317 22.95 9.25 4.41
C GLU A 317 24.04 10.31 4.53
N ASN A 318 23.88 11.44 3.83
CA ASN A 318 24.86 12.51 3.80
C ASN A 318 24.57 13.64 4.81
N ASN A 319 23.39 13.63 5.42
CA ASN A 319 22.85 14.71 6.27
C ASN A 319 22.93 16.09 5.58
N THR A 320 22.69 16.13 4.27
CA THR A 320 22.72 17.36 3.45
C THR A 320 21.31 17.78 3.08
N ILE A 321 21.04 19.08 3.13
CA ILE A 321 19.75 19.65 2.71
C ILE A 321 19.95 20.33 1.36
N THR A 322 19.20 19.92 0.34
CA THR A 322 19.31 20.45 -1.02
C THR A 322 17.96 20.96 -1.50
N LYS A 323 17.97 22.06 -2.25
CA LYS A 323 16.77 22.55 -2.94
C LYS A 323 16.58 21.72 -4.20
N ILE A 324 15.47 20.98 -4.27
CA ILE A 324 15.17 20.05 -5.36
C ILE A 324 14.03 20.53 -6.27
N GLY A 325 13.29 21.57 -5.85
CA GLY A 325 12.23 22.09 -6.68
C GLY A 325 11.55 23.35 -6.17
N GLY A 326 10.29 23.51 -6.57
CA GLY A 326 9.45 24.67 -6.25
C GLY A 326 9.05 25.51 -7.46
N GLY A 327 8.30 26.58 -7.21
CA GLY A 327 7.74 27.47 -8.22
C GLY A 327 7.10 28.69 -7.57
N SER A 328 6.16 29.35 -8.25
CA SER A 328 5.48 30.54 -7.72
C SER A 328 3.98 30.38 -7.64
N TYR A 329 3.37 30.96 -6.61
CA TYR A 329 1.92 31.10 -6.47
C TYR A 329 1.48 32.53 -6.78
N ASP A 330 0.35 32.66 -7.46
CA ASP A 330 -0.31 33.94 -7.73
C ASP A 330 -1.06 34.49 -6.49
N GLU A 331 -1.70 35.66 -6.62
CA GLU A 331 -2.53 36.25 -5.56
C GLU A 331 -3.76 35.41 -5.19
N GLY A 332 -4.22 34.56 -6.12
CA GLY A 332 -5.32 33.63 -5.93
C GLY A 332 -4.95 32.39 -5.14
N GLY A 333 -3.66 32.14 -4.90
CA GLY A 333 -3.13 30.91 -4.31
C GLY A 333 -2.94 29.77 -5.31
N ASN A 334 -2.95 30.07 -6.61
CA ASN A 334 -2.77 29.08 -7.65
C ASN A 334 -1.31 29.04 -8.10
N LYS A 335 -0.83 27.84 -8.45
CA LYS A 335 0.49 27.68 -9.07
C LYS A 335 0.55 28.47 -10.39
N SER A 336 1.68 29.12 -10.64
CA SER A 336 1.94 29.96 -11.81
C SER A 336 3.41 29.87 -12.26
N ALA A 337 3.67 30.13 -13.54
CA ALA A 337 5.00 30.15 -14.17
C ALA A 337 5.72 28.78 -14.08
N ASN A 338 7.06 28.79 -14.13
CA ASN A 338 7.87 27.57 -14.08
C ASN A 338 7.80 26.91 -12.69
N TRP A 339 7.61 25.60 -12.70
CA TRP A 339 7.52 24.75 -11.53
C TRP A 339 8.38 23.50 -11.67
N VAL A 340 8.95 23.10 -10.53
CA VAL A 340 9.53 21.78 -10.33
C VAL A 340 8.75 21.09 -9.22
N GLU A 341 8.05 20.02 -9.56
CA GLU A 341 7.30 19.17 -8.63
C GLU A 341 8.06 17.89 -8.32
N ILE A 342 7.70 17.22 -7.22
CA ILE A 342 8.20 15.90 -6.85
C ILE A 342 7.07 14.87 -6.99
N SER A 343 7.40 13.60 -7.20
CA SER A 343 6.40 12.52 -7.25
C SER A 343 5.76 12.22 -5.90
N ASP A 344 4.55 11.65 -5.92
CA ASP A 344 3.86 11.18 -4.71
C ASP A 344 4.62 10.05 -3.99
N GLY A 345 5.50 9.34 -4.71
CA GLY A 345 6.39 8.32 -4.19
C GLY A 345 7.80 8.82 -3.87
N PHE A 346 8.02 10.14 -3.84
CA PHE A 346 9.37 10.70 -3.67
C PHE A 346 10.00 10.21 -2.36
N CYS A 347 11.16 9.57 -2.46
CA CYS A 347 11.95 9.09 -1.33
C CYS A 347 13.42 8.96 -1.73
N GLU A 348 14.27 8.53 -0.79
CA GLU A 348 15.69 8.27 -1.05
C GLU A 348 15.92 7.38 -2.29
N ASP A 349 15.13 6.31 -2.45
CA ASP A 349 15.21 5.33 -3.55
C ASP A 349 14.37 5.69 -4.81
N SER A 350 13.64 6.82 -4.77
CA SER A 350 12.81 7.30 -5.88
C SER A 350 12.79 8.82 -5.89
N GLN A 351 13.76 9.43 -6.57
CA GLN A 351 13.86 10.89 -6.67
C GLN A 351 13.41 11.35 -8.05
N VAL A 352 12.11 11.28 -8.28
CA VAL A 352 11.46 11.74 -9.51
C VAL A 352 10.95 13.17 -9.34
N ILE A 353 11.30 14.03 -10.28
CA ILE A 353 10.82 15.41 -10.37
C ILE A 353 10.17 15.70 -11.73
N TYR A 354 9.23 16.63 -11.74
CA TYR A 354 8.52 17.08 -12.94
C TYR A 354 8.79 18.57 -13.15
N HIS A 355 9.32 18.96 -14.30
CA HIS A 355 9.58 20.34 -14.66
C HIS A 355 8.59 20.81 -15.72
N GLY A 356 7.92 21.94 -15.52
CA GLY A 356 7.05 22.52 -16.53
C GLY A 356 6.44 23.83 -16.09
N GLU A 357 5.41 24.28 -16.81
CA GLU A 357 4.75 25.56 -16.52
C GLU A 357 3.32 25.37 -16.02
N TYR A 358 2.93 26.26 -15.10
CA TYR A 358 1.58 26.42 -14.61
C TYR A 358 0.97 27.75 -15.05
N GLN A 359 -0.30 27.72 -15.40
CA GLN A 359 -1.14 28.91 -15.56
C GLN A 359 -2.45 28.72 -14.79
N ASN A 360 -2.75 29.64 -13.87
CA ASN A 360 -3.95 29.61 -13.03
C ASN A 360 -4.17 28.26 -12.32
N GLY A 361 -3.08 27.65 -11.82
CA GLY A 361 -3.14 26.38 -11.10
C GLY A 361 -3.26 25.13 -11.96
N LYS A 362 -3.20 25.26 -13.30
CA LYS A 362 -3.23 24.14 -14.24
C LYS A 362 -1.93 24.03 -15.04
N LYS A 363 -1.52 22.80 -15.33
CA LYS A 363 -0.32 22.50 -16.13
C LYS A 363 -0.55 22.90 -17.58
N ILE A 364 0.42 23.58 -18.18
CA ILE A 364 0.43 23.98 -19.59
C ILE A 364 1.78 23.61 -20.24
N GLY A 365 1.80 23.53 -21.56
CA GLY A 365 3.03 23.39 -22.35
C GLY A 365 3.77 22.07 -22.12
N LYS A 366 5.09 22.07 -22.38
CA LYS A 366 5.94 20.89 -22.20
C LYS A 366 6.22 20.66 -20.72
N TRP A 367 6.05 19.42 -20.29
CA TRP A 367 6.43 18.94 -18.98
C TRP A 367 7.46 17.83 -19.12
N ASP A 368 8.60 17.99 -18.49
CA ASP A 368 9.72 17.05 -18.52
C ASP A 368 9.77 16.26 -17.20
N ILE A 369 10.04 14.97 -17.28
CA ILE A 369 10.24 14.10 -16.12
C ILE A 369 11.72 13.82 -15.99
N TRP A 370 12.25 14.12 -14.82
CA TRP A 370 13.64 13.85 -14.48
C TRP A 370 13.68 12.91 -13.29
N TYR A 371 14.64 12.00 -13.27
CA TYR A 371 14.90 11.15 -12.12
C TYR A 371 16.40 11.14 -11.81
N LYS A 372 16.73 11.05 -10.52
CA LYS A 372 18.09 10.80 -10.10
C LYS A 372 18.47 9.38 -10.49
N LYS A 373 19.55 9.23 -11.26
CA LYS A 373 20.12 7.92 -11.55
C LYS A 373 21.37 7.73 -10.70
N GLU A 374 21.34 6.78 -9.78
CA GLU A 374 22.54 6.43 -9.01
C GLU A 374 23.54 5.71 -9.92
N TYR A 375 24.57 6.43 -10.36
CA TYR A 375 25.63 5.89 -11.24
C TYR A 375 26.43 4.75 -10.59
N GLY A 376 26.30 4.57 -9.27
CA GLY A 376 26.95 3.50 -8.54
C GLY A 376 26.29 2.13 -8.74
N ASP A 377 25.01 2.07 -9.06
CA ASP A 377 24.24 0.86 -8.75
C ASP A 377 24.50 -0.33 -9.68
N LEU A 378 24.84 -0.16 -10.95
CA LEU A 378 25.08 -1.37 -11.76
C LEU A 378 26.33 -2.15 -11.31
N GLU A 379 27.42 -1.46 -10.96
CA GLU A 379 28.64 -2.08 -10.44
C GLU A 379 28.56 -2.34 -8.94
N ASN A 380 27.95 -1.44 -8.17
CA ASN A 380 27.85 -1.57 -6.72
C ASN A 380 26.75 -2.57 -6.33
N THR A 381 25.62 -2.64 -7.01
CA THR A 381 24.62 -3.72 -6.85
C THR A 381 25.16 -5.05 -7.37
N ARG A 382 25.96 -5.06 -8.45
CA ARG A 382 26.74 -6.28 -8.82
C ARG A 382 27.71 -6.68 -7.72
N MET A 383 28.48 -5.73 -7.17
CA MET A 383 29.45 -6.00 -6.10
C MET A 383 28.78 -6.41 -4.79
N GLN A 384 27.71 -5.75 -4.37
CA GLN A 384 26.92 -6.09 -3.20
C GLN A 384 26.26 -7.46 -3.40
N LYS A 385 25.76 -7.81 -4.59
CA LYS A 385 25.31 -9.18 -4.89
C LYS A 385 26.45 -10.19 -4.84
N ILE A 386 27.66 -9.86 -5.31
CA ILE A 386 28.85 -10.73 -5.18
C ILE A 386 29.21 -10.91 -3.70
N ILE A 387 29.18 -9.83 -2.91
CA ILE A 387 29.48 -9.84 -1.47
C ILE A 387 28.41 -10.65 -0.74
N TYR A 388 27.13 -10.42 -1.01
CA TYR A 388 26.01 -11.13 -0.40
C TYR A 388 25.98 -12.61 -0.77
N LYS A 389 26.20 -12.98 -2.05
CA LYS A 389 26.38 -14.39 -2.48
C LYS A 389 27.57 -15.03 -1.75
N LYS A 390 28.69 -14.33 -1.58
CA LYS A 390 29.84 -14.80 -0.79
C LYS A 390 29.51 -14.94 0.70
N CYS A 391 28.80 -13.98 1.30
CA CYS A 391 28.39 -14.03 2.71
C CYS A 391 27.41 -15.18 2.97
N ILE A 392 26.40 -15.40 2.12
CA ILE A 392 25.51 -16.57 2.21
C ILE A 392 26.29 -17.88 2.08
N THR A 393 27.26 -17.95 1.17
CA THR A 393 28.10 -19.14 0.99
C THR A 393 28.92 -19.42 2.26
N ILE A 394 29.46 -18.37 2.87
CA ILE A 394 30.17 -18.46 4.15
C ILE A 394 29.21 -18.87 5.28
N GLN A 395 28.01 -18.31 5.35
CA GLN A 395 27.03 -18.60 6.40
C GLN A 395 26.51 -20.03 6.30
N LYS A 396 26.20 -20.52 5.09
CA LYS A 396 25.85 -21.94 4.84
C LYS A 396 26.97 -22.88 5.28
N TYR A 397 28.22 -22.49 5.05
CA TYR A 397 29.38 -23.26 5.47
C TYR A 397 29.54 -23.28 7.00
N VAL A 398 29.33 -22.13 7.68
CA VAL A 398 29.36 -22.03 9.15
C VAL A 398 28.24 -22.85 9.77
N CYS A 399 27.01 -22.78 9.25
CA CYS A 399 25.89 -23.60 9.72
C CYS A 399 26.16 -25.10 9.51
N PHE A 400 26.71 -25.50 8.35
CA PHE A 400 27.11 -26.88 8.10
C PHE A 400 28.16 -27.37 9.11
N LYS A 401 29.13 -26.52 9.48
CA LYS A 401 30.14 -26.83 10.52
C LYS A 401 29.49 -27.09 11.88
N VAL A 402 28.55 -26.24 12.32
CA VAL A 402 27.84 -26.40 13.60
C VAL A 402 27.03 -27.70 13.64
N VAL A 403 26.35 -28.05 12.53
CA VAL A 403 25.60 -29.30 12.41
C VAL A 403 26.53 -30.52 12.44
N VAL A 404 27.63 -30.48 11.69
CA VAL A 404 28.63 -31.57 11.69
C VAL A 404 29.26 -31.74 13.06
N ASP A 405 29.66 -30.66 13.73
CA ASP A 405 30.22 -30.70 15.09
C ASP A 405 29.21 -31.25 16.10
N HIS A 406 27.94 -30.86 16.01
CA HIS A 406 26.87 -31.39 16.85
C HIS A 406 26.62 -32.89 16.60
N MET A 407 26.53 -33.31 15.34
CA MET A 407 26.37 -34.72 14.96
C MET A 407 27.58 -35.55 15.39
N MET A 408 28.80 -35.01 15.28
CA MET A 408 30.02 -35.67 15.72
C MET A 408 30.07 -35.82 17.24
N ASN A 409 29.72 -34.77 18.01
CA ASN A 409 29.65 -34.86 19.47
C ASN A 409 28.61 -35.89 19.95
N LYS A 410 27.48 -35.98 19.24
CA LYS A 410 26.44 -36.98 19.49
C LYS A 410 26.85 -38.40 19.09
N ALA A 411 27.70 -38.55 18.08
CA ALA A 411 28.29 -39.84 17.72
C ALA A 411 29.34 -40.28 18.76
N ILE A 412 30.19 -39.36 19.22
CA ILE A 412 31.21 -39.62 20.24
C ILE A 412 30.57 -40.09 21.55
N SER A 413 29.43 -39.54 21.96
CA SER A 413 28.73 -39.94 23.19
C SER A 413 28.09 -41.34 23.12
N LYS A 414 27.96 -41.94 21.93
CA LYS A 414 27.34 -43.25 21.72
C LYS A 414 28.34 -44.40 21.52
N VAL A 415 29.63 -44.12 21.34
CA VAL A 415 30.65 -45.17 21.13
C VAL A 415 31.09 -45.75 22.47
N VAL A 416 30.68 -46.99 22.76
CA VAL A 416 31.09 -47.74 23.95
C VAL A 416 32.13 -48.79 23.54
N GLY A 417 33.40 -48.54 23.84
CA GLY A 417 34.51 -49.48 23.64
C GLY A 417 35.85 -48.81 23.26
N LEU A 418 36.92 -49.19 23.96
CA LEU A 418 38.26 -48.58 23.83
C LEU A 418 38.87 -48.67 22.42
N ASN A 419 38.60 -49.75 21.68
CA ASN A 419 39.16 -49.95 20.33
C ASN A 419 38.46 -49.11 19.25
N GLN A 420 37.14 -48.95 19.33
CA GLN A 420 36.41 -48.06 18.42
C GLN A 420 36.76 -46.58 18.70
N ARG A 421 36.98 -46.24 19.98
CA ARG A 421 37.45 -44.91 20.39
C ARG A 421 38.81 -44.56 19.78
N MET A 422 39.76 -45.50 19.69
CA MET A 422 41.07 -45.22 19.06
C MET A 422 40.97 -44.98 17.55
N VAL A 423 40.16 -45.75 16.83
CA VAL A 423 39.93 -45.54 15.38
C VAL A 423 39.23 -44.20 15.16
N PHE A 424 38.23 -43.88 15.99
CA PHE A 424 37.52 -42.62 15.94
C PHE A 424 38.42 -41.42 16.27
N VAL A 425 39.32 -41.55 17.25
CA VAL A 425 40.32 -40.52 17.61
C VAL A 425 41.32 -40.27 16.47
N LYS A 426 41.74 -41.30 15.71
CA LYS A 426 42.60 -41.13 14.54
C LYS A 426 41.88 -40.40 13.40
N ILE A 427 40.62 -40.74 13.13
CA ILE A 427 39.77 -40.04 12.15
C ILE A 427 39.56 -38.59 12.58
N LEU A 428 39.27 -38.34 13.86
CA LEU A 428 39.14 -37.00 14.44
C LEU A 428 40.43 -36.17 14.31
N LYS A 429 41.59 -36.79 14.46
CA LYS A 429 42.88 -36.09 14.34
C LYS A 429 43.12 -35.63 12.89
N GLN A 430 42.73 -36.45 11.91
CA GLN A 430 42.81 -36.06 10.49
C GLN A 430 41.77 -35.00 10.12
N PHE A 431 40.52 -35.12 10.59
CA PHE A 431 39.50 -34.07 10.43
C PHE A 431 39.92 -32.75 11.10
N ARG A 432 40.49 -32.80 12.31
CA ARG A 432 41.04 -31.60 12.99
C ARG A 432 42.17 -30.94 12.20
N MET A 433 43.09 -31.72 11.63
CA MET A 433 44.16 -31.14 10.80
C MET A 433 43.64 -30.51 9.51
N GLY A 434 42.63 -31.13 8.86
CA GLY A 434 41.91 -30.52 7.74
C GLY A 434 41.19 -29.23 8.14
N ASN A 435 40.47 -29.26 9.27
CA ASN A 435 39.72 -28.11 9.80
C ASN A 435 40.62 -26.96 10.25
N ILE A 436 41.77 -27.21 10.88
CA ILE A 436 42.74 -26.17 11.28
C ILE A 436 43.35 -25.48 10.04
N LYS A 437 43.66 -26.25 8.98
CA LYS A 437 44.17 -25.68 7.72
C LYS A 437 43.09 -24.85 6.99
N MET A 438 41.81 -25.21 7.15
CA MET A 438 40.68 -24.41 6.67
C MET A 438 40.42 -23.17 7.55
N GLU A 439 40.51 -23.28 8.87
CA GLU A 439 40.36 -22.16 9.82
C GLU A 439 41.38 -21.05 9.56
N LYS A 440 42.64 -21.39 9.26
CA LYS A 440 43.65 -20.40 8.89
C LYS A 440 43.24 -19.61 7.64
N LYS A 441 42.75 -20.29 6.59
CA LYS A 441 42.22 -19.64 5.38
C LYS A 441 40.94 -18.83 5.63
N LEU A 442 40.11 -19.25 6.59
CA LEU A 442 38.86 -18.58 6.96
C LEU A 442 39.11 -17.32 7.79
N VAL A 443 40.06 -17.37 8.74
CA VAL A 443 40.52 -16.23 9.53
C VAL A 443 41.18 -15.19 8.62
N ASP A 444 42.04 -15.61 7.69
CA ASP A 444 42.60 -14.72 6.67
C ASP A 444 41.50 -14.10 5.76
N GLY A 445 40.42 -14.84 5.50
CA GLY A 445 39.23 -14.34 4.80
C GLY A 445 38.37 -13.36 5.60
N ILE A 446 38.15 -13.61 6.90
CA ILE A 446 37.35 -12.74 7.81
C ILE A 446 38.09 -11.42 8.09
N PHE A 447 39.41 -11.46 8.35
CA PHE A 447 40.22 -10.24 8.43
C PHE A 447 40.28 -9.49 7.09
N GLY A 448 40.18 -10.22 5.97
CA GLY A 448 39.95 -9.65 4.65
C GLY A 448 38.62 -8.90 4.55
N ILE A 449 37.53 -9.43 5.11
CA ILE A 449 36.20 -8.80 5.10
C ILE A 449 36.19 -7.52 5.94
N GLU A 450 36.78 -7.50 7.13
CA GLU A 450 36.82 -6.28 7.95
C GLU A 450 37.65 -5.18 7.28
N LYS A 451 38.80 -5.54 6.69
CA LYS A 451 39.62 -4.63 5.89
C LYS A 451 38.88 -4.17 4.63
N MET A 452 38.11 -5.05 3.98
CA MET A 452 37.29 -4.74 2.81
C MET A 452 36.11 -3.82 3.18
N MET A 453 35.47 -4.02 4.33
CA MET A 453 34.40 -3.17 4.87
C MET A 453 34.92 -1.77 5.21
N LYS A 454 36.09 -1.66 5.85
CA LYS A 454 36.78 -0.37 6.06
C LYS A 454 37.16 0.30 4.75
N THR A 455 37.65 -0.46 3.76
CA THR A 455 37.98 0.06 2.43
C THR A 455 36.73 0.50 1.66
N LEU A 456 35.62 -0.22 1.79
CA LEU A 456 34.32 0.13 1.21
C LEU A 456 33.75 1.40 1.84
N LYS A 457 33.88 1.60 3.16
CA LYS A 457 33.48 2.83 3.83
C LYS A 457 34.29 4.04 3.34
N CYS A 458 35.61 3.89 3.19
CA CYS A 458 36.47 4.92 2.60
C CYS A 458 36.17 5.15 1.11
N LYS A 459 35.87 4.11 0.33
CA LYS A 459 35.46 4.25 -1.07
C LYS A 459 34.09 4.89 -1.22
N LYS A 460 33.11 4.61 -0.34
CA LYS A 460 31.77 5.25 -0.36
C LYS A 460 31.90 6.76 -0.09
N GLN A 461 32.74 7.16 0.87
CA GLN A 461 33.09 8.57 1.12
C GLN A 461 33.85 9.23 -0.04
N TYR A 462 34.75 8.49 -0.70
CA TYR A 462 35.48 8.99 -1.87
C TYR A 462 34.59 9.09 -3.12
N ILE A 463 33.64 8.17 -3.30
CA ILE A 463 32.68 8.16 -4.40
C ILE A 463 31.62 9.23 -4.20
N SER A 464 31.11 9.45 -2.98
CA SER A 464 30.09 10.50 -2.73
C SER A 464 30.60 11.92 -3.01
N ALA A 465 31.91 12.15 -2.83
CA ALA A 465 32.57 13.40 -3.22
C ALA A 465 32.68 13.62 -4.75
N TYR A 466 32.53 12.56 -5.55
CA TYR A 466 32.66 12.58 -7.01
C TYR A 466 31.37 12.21 -7.78
N THR A 467 30.33 11.74 -7.09
CA THR A 467 29.01 11.54 -7.69
C THR A 467 28.34 12.89 -7.87
N ASN A 468 28.75 13.60 -8.92
CA ASN A 468 27.86 14.54 -9.59
C ASN A 468 26.59 13.75 -9.88
N THR A 469 25.52 14.11 -9.16
CA THR A 469 24.24 13.44 -9.28
C THR A 469 23.70 13.77 -10.67
N PHE A 470 23.67 12.79 -11.57
CA PHE A 470 23.13 12.98 -12.91
C PHE A 470 21.62 12.80 -12.84
N MET A 471 20.90 13.87 -13.13
CA MET A 471 19.47 13.80 -13.41
C MET A 471 19.30 13.35 -14.85
N CYS A 472 18.53 12.30 -15.07
CA CYS A 472 18.21 11.80 -16.40
C CYS A 472 16.79 12.24 -16.79
N GLU A 473 16.63 12.83 -17.97
CA GLU A 473 15.31 13.06 -18.59
C GLU A 473 14.74 11.68 -18.99
N SER A 474 13.72 11.19 -18.28
CA SER A 474 13.07 9.89 -18.54
C SER A 474 11.77 9.99 -19.29
N GLY A 475 11.14 11.17 -19.32
CA GLY A 475 9.87 11.30 -19.99
C GLY A 475 9.26 12.68 -19.92
N GLY A 476 7.93 12.73 -20.04
CA GLY A 476 7.21 13.99 -20.18
C GLY A 476 6.27 14.02 -21.38
N GLY A 477 5.68 15.18 -21.63
CA GLY A 477 4.80 15.41 -22.78
C GLY A 477 4.21 16.82 -22.79
N GLN A 478 3.16 17.04 -23.57
CA GLN A 478 2.55 18.36 -23.74
C GLN A 478 1.13 18.42 -23.15
N TYR A 479 0.89 19.48 -22.37
CA TYR A 479 -0.43 19.91 -21.93
C TYR A 479 -0.94 21.06 -22.79
N ASP A 480 -2.26 21.14 -22.97
CA ASP A 480 -2.93 22.19 -23.72
C ASP A 480 -2.55 23.60 -23.25
N GLU A 481 -2.39 24.53 -24.20
CA GLU A 481 -2.01 25.92 -23.91
C GLU A 481 -3.16 26.71 -23.26
N GLU A 482 -4.40 26.26 -23.41
CA GLU A 482 -5.57 26.87 -22.78
C GLU A 482 -5.59 26.69 -21.25
N GLY A 483 -4.70 25.84 -20.73
CA GLY A 483 -4.68 25.50 -19.32
C GLY A 483 -5.97 24.81 -18.93
N ASN A 484 -6.34 23.72 -19.60
CA ASN A 484 -7.31 22.77 -19.07
C ASN A 484 -6.64 21.57 -18.39
N GLY A 485 -5.30 21.47 -18.48
CA GLY A 485 -4.55 20.33 -17.96
C GLY A 485 -4.78 19.08 -18.80
N ILE A 486 -5.00 19.27 -20.10
CA ILE A 486 -5.28 18.22 -21.07
C ILE A 486 -3.98 17.77 -21.73
N LYS A 487 -3.56 16.55 -21.46
CA LYS A 487 -2.47 15.86 -22.15
C LYS A 487 -2.84 15.65 -23.63
N PHE A 488 -1.92 15.99 -24.51
CA PHE A 488 -2.00 15.69 -25.94
C PHE A 488 -0.61 15.39 -26.54
N GLY A 489 -0.58 14.77 -27.71
CA GLY A 489 0.65 14.48 -28.44
C GLY A 489 1.46 13.34 -27.83
N LYS A 490 2.78 13.35 -28.05
CA LYS A 490 3.70 12.32 -27.56
C LYS A 490 3.92 12.46 -26.06
N TRP A 491 3.89 11.32 -25.37
CA TRP A 491 4.05 11.22 -23.93
C TRP A 491 4.91 10.03 -23.54
N VAL A 492 5.80 10.26 -22.58
CA VAL A 492 6.48 9.20 -21.85
C VAL A 492 6.08 9.29 -20.38
N GLU A 493 5.39 8.27 -19.90
CA GLU A 493 4.96 8.13 -18.51
C GLU A 493 5.89 7.22 -17.73
N ILE A 494 5.97 7.41 -16.42
CA ILE A 494 6.71 6.55 -15.49
C ILE A 494 5.73 5.71 -14.66
N SER A 495 6.17 4.53 -14.19
CA SER A 495 5.39 3.68 -13.28
C SER A 495 5.12 4.31 -11.92
N ASP A 496 3.98 3.98 -11.32
CA ASP A 496 3.66 4.39 -9.94
C ASP A 496 4.68 3.82 -8.93
N GLY A 497 5.36 2.74 -9.29
CA GLY A 497 6.49 2.17 -8.56
C GLY A 497 7.83 2.43 -9.23
N PHE A 498 8.06 3.65 -9.76
CA PHE A 498 9.33 4.00 -10.39
C PHE A 498 10.41 4.18 -9.31
N TYR A 499 11.16 3.12 -9.04
CA TYR A 499 12.31 3.09 -8.12
C TYR A 499 13.59 2.79 -8.90
N ASP A 500 14.75 2.90 -8.25
CA ASP A 500 16.03 2.52 -8.87
C ASP A 500 16.01 1.10 -9.44
N SER A 501 15.30 0.17 -8.79
CA SER A 501 15.12 -1.21 -9.26
C SER A 501 13.97 -1.42 -10.25
N SER A 502 13.11 -0.42 -10.49
CA SER A 502 11.93 -0.52 -11.36
C SER A 502 11.78 0.72 -12.26
N GLN A 503 12.64 0.83 -13.26
CA GLN A 503 12.66 1.96 -14.19
C GLN A 503 11.75 1.69 -15.41
N VAL A 504 10.46 1.46 -15.18
CA VAL A 504 9.48 1.19 -16.24
C VAL A 504 8.88 2.50 -16.75
N THR A 505 8.92 2.70 -18.08
CA THR A 505 8.25 3.82 -18.74
C THR A 505 7.31 3.38 -19.85
N TRP A 506 6.30 4.19 -20.14
CA TRP A 506 5.35 4.00 -21.24
C TRP A 506 5.41 5.15 -22.22
N ASP A 507 5.71 4.87 -23.47
CA ASP A 507 5.83 5.85 -24.54
C ASP A 507 4.67 5.70 -25.54
N GLY A 508 3.87 6.74 -25.74
CA GLY A 508 2.76 6.72 -26.69
C GLY A 508 2.12 8.08 -26.92
N ASP A 509 0.92 8.09 -27.50
CA ASP A 509 0.20 9.32 -27.81
C ASP A 509 -1.04 9.52 -26.93
N TYR A 510 -1.27 10.78 -26.57
CA TYR A 510 -2.50 11.26 -25.94
C TYR A 510 -3.32 12.14 -26.90
N LYS A 511 -4.64 12.05 -26.74
CA LYS A 511 -5.61 12.99 -27.32
C LYS A 511 -6.71 13.26 -26.30
N ASN A 512 -6.86 14.51 -25.88
CA ASN A 512 -7.87 14.91 -24.91
C ASN A 512 -7.81 14.13 -23.58
N ASN A 513 -6.61 14.02 -22.98
CA ASN A 513 -6.37 13.21 -21.77
C ASN A 513 -6.64 11.70 -21.94
N LYS A 514 -6.77 11.21 -23.17
CA LYS A 514 -7.01 9.80 -23.48
C LYS A 514 -5.85 9.19 -24.27
N LYS A 515 -5.36 8.03 -23.83
CA LYS A 515 -4.34 7.26 -24.57
C LYS A 515 -4.92 6.78 -25.90
N ILE A 516 -4.19 7.01 -26.98
CA ILE A 516 -4.54 6.58 -28.34
C ILE A 516 -3.37 5.88 -29.02
N GLY A 517 -3.67 5.12 -30.07
CA GLY A 517 -2.66 4.55 -30.94
C GLY A 517 -1.70 3.61 -30.22
N LYS A 518 -0.47 3.51 -30.72
CA LYS A 518 0.55 2.59 -30.22
C LYS A 518 1.23 3.12 -28.96
N TRP A 519 1.39 2.25 -27.97
CA TRP A 519 2.06 2.50 -26.71
C TRP A 519 3.12 1.43 -26.45
N ASP A 520 4.37 1.84 -26.28
CA ASP A 520 5.52 0.98 -26.04
C ASP A 520 5.93 1.02 -24.56
N ILE A 521 6.27 -0.14 -23.99
CA ILE A 521 6.74 -0.26 -22.60
C ILE A 521 8.25 -0.46 -22.62
N TRP A 522 8.97 0.37 -21.89
CA TRP A 522 10.42 0.35 -21.79
C TRP A 522 10.87 0.03 -20.36
N TYR A 523 12.00 -0.66 -20.25
CA TYR A 523 12.73 -0.89 -19.00
C TYR A 523 14.22 -0.79 -19.27
N GLU A 524 14.93 0.10 -18.57
CA GLU A 524 16.36 0.35 -18.75
C GLU A 524 16.76 0.56 -20.23
N ASN A 525 15.98 1.36 -20.97
CA ASN A 525 16.13 1.61 -22.42
C ASN A 525 15.89 0.41 -23.34
N SER A 526 15.40 -0.71 -22.81
CA SER A 526 14.98 -1.87 -23.60
C SER A 526 13.47 -1.90 -23.71
N LYS A 527 12.95 -2.01 -24.93
CA LYS A 527 11.52 -2.24 -25.14
C LYS A 527 11.15 -3.64 -24.65
N ILE A 528 10.30 -3.72 -23.64
CA ILE A 528 9.86 -4.97 -23.00
C ILE A 528 8.40 -5.31 -23.29
N GLY A 529 7.62 -4.35 -23.79
CA GLY A 529 6.22 -4.62 -24.13
C GLY A 529 5.54 -3.46 -24.86
N GLY A 530 4.22 -3.44 -24.78
CA GLY A 530 3.37 -2.46 -25.45
C GLY A 530 2.16 -3.06 -26.15
N GLY A 531 1.37 -2.19 -26.76
CA GLY A 531 0.21 -2.55 -27.58
C GLY A 531 -0.44 -1.30 -28.16
N SER A 532 -1.71 -1.37 -28.55
CA SER A 532 -2.43 -0.21 -29.10
C SER A 532 -3.75 0.07 -28.38
N TYR A 533 -4.06 1.34 -28.21
CA TYR A 533 -5.38 1.84 -27.85
C TYR A 533 -6.16 2.23 -29.10
N ASP A 534 -7.48 2.39 -28.96
CA ASP A 534 -8.33 2.91 -30.02
C ASP A 534 -7.99 4.37 -30.38
N GLU A 535 -8.14 4.72 -31.65
CA GLU A 535 -7.89 6.08 -32.16
C GLU A 535 -9.03 7.07 -31.84
N LEU A 536 -10.16 6.57 -31.32
CA LEU A 536 -11.32 7.39 -30.95
C LEU A 536 -11.14 8.06 -29.59
N GLY A 537 -10.09 7.72 -28.83
CA GLY A 537 -9.82 8.29 -27.51
C GLY A 537 -10.71 7.72 -26.41
N GLN A 538 -11.13 6.45 -26.53
CA GLN A 538 -11.90 5.78 -25.49
C GLN A 538 -11.02 5.00 -24.50
N GLU A 539 -9.70 4.98 -24.70
CA GLU A 539 -8.72 4.19 -23.93
C GLU A 539 -9.01 2.68 -23.95
N ILE A 540 -9.62 2.23 -25.03
CA ILE A 540 -9.92 0.83 -25.26
C ILE A 540 -8.67 0.19 -25.84
N LYS A 541 -8.04 -0.71 -25.08
CA LYS A 541 -6.96 -1.58 -25.58
C LYS A 541 -7.48 -2.47 -26.71
N LEU A 542 -6.70 -2.57 -27.79
CA LEU A 542 -6.99 -3.36 -28.99
C LEU A 542 -5.77 -4.17 -29.42
N GLY A 543 -6.03 -5.33 -30.03
CA GLY A 543 -5.00 -6.14 -30.68
C GLY A 543 -4.04 -6.80 -29.70
N TYR A 544 -2.85 -7.13 -30.17
CA TYR A 544 -1.84 -7.79 -29.34
C TYR A 544 -1.18 -6.82 -28.36
N TRP A 545 -1.02 -7.27 -27.13
CA TRP A 545 -0.42 -6.54 -26.02
C TRP A 545 0.61 -7.40 -25.31
N VAL A 546 1.69 -6.77 -24.86
CA VAL A 546 2.62 -7.31 -23.88
C VAL A 546 2.59 -6.38 -22.67
N GLU A 547 2.04 -6.84 -21.56
CA GLU A 547 1.91 -6.13 -20.29
C GLU A 547 2.99 -6.56 -19.31
N VAL A 548 3.39 -5.65 -18.42
CA VAL A 548 4.26 -5.97 -17.27
C VAL A 548 3.41 -6.36 -16.07
N SER A 549 3.90 -7.27 -15.22
CA SER A 549 3.21 -7.58 -13.96
C SER A 549 3.23 -6.40 -13.00
N GLU A 550 2.26 -6.36 -12.10
CA GLU A 550 2.35 -5.50 -10.91
C GLU A 550 3.62 -5.86 -10.12
N GLY A 551 4.33 -4.85 -9.62
CA GLY A 551 5.61 -5.04 -8.95
C GLY A 551 6.76 -5.44 -9.87
N PHE A 552 6.66 -5.24 -11.18
CA PHE A 552 7.77 -5.45 -12.12
C PHE A 552 9.00 -4.69 -11.64
N LYS A 553 10.12 -5.39 -11.43
CA LYS A 553 11.38 -4.81 -10.97
C LYS A 553 12.55 -5.66 -11.47
N TYR A 554 13.76 -5.22 -11.20
CA TYR A 554 14.98 -5.84 -11.69
C TYR A 554 15.02 -7.34 -11.42
N ASP A 555 14.64 -7.79 -10.21
CA ASP A 555 14.62 -9.21 -9.82
C ASP A 555 13.31 -9.95 -10.15
N GLN A 556 12.33 -9.28 -10.76
CA GLN A 556 10.98 -9.78 -11.04
C GLN A 556 10.49 -9.28 -12.40
N GLN A 557 11.08 -9.81 -13.47
CA GLN A 557 10.74 -9.41 -14.84
C GLN A 557 9.70 -10.36 -15.42
N VAL A 558 8.44 -10.16 -15.04
CA VAL A 558 7.29 -10.96 -15.50
C VAL A 558 6.45 -10.15 -16.49
N THR A 559 6.15 -10.74 -17.65
CA THR A 559 5.30 -10.12 -18.68
C THR A 559 4.17 -11.06 -19.10
N TRP A 560 3.03 -10.48 -19.46
CA TRP A 560 1.85 -11.14 -19.99
C TRP A 560 1.63 -10.74 -21.43
N ASP A 561 1.51 -11.68 -22.35
CA ASP A 561 1.29 -11.37 -23.75
C ASP A 561 0.04 -12.03 -24.32
N GLY A 562 -0.79 -11.28 -25.02
CA GLY A 562 -2.03 -11.81 -25.58
C GLY A 562 -2.83 -10.75 -26.32
N GLU A 563 -4.06 -11.07 -26.70
CA GLU A 563 -4.91 -10.16 -27.47
C GLU A 563 -5.94 -9.46 -26.59
N TYR A 564 -6.22 -8.20 -26.90
CA TYR A 564 -7.35 -7.42 -26.41
C TYR A 564 -8.40 -7.26 -27.51
N LYS A 565 -9.67 -7.46 -27.14
CA LYS A 565 -10.83 -7.11 -27.97
C LYS A 565 -11.80 -6.26 -27.15
N ASN A 566 -12.11 -5.07 -27.67
CA ASN A 566 -13.00 -4.10 -27.00
C ASN A 566 -12.58 -3.82 -25.54
N GLY A 567 -11.29 -3.67 -25.29
CA GLY A 567 -10.75 -3.32 -23.96
C GLY A 567 -10.72 -4.49 -22.98
N LYS A 568 -11.06 -5.71 -23.42
CA LYS A 568 -11.00 -6.92 -22.61
C LYS A 568 -9.97 -7.90 -23.14
N LYS A 569 -9.28 -8.61 -22.23
CA LYS A 569 -8.40 -9.72 -22.60
C LYS A 569 -9.21 -10.79 -23.33
N PHE A 570 -8.67 -11.29 -24.44
CA PHE A 570 -9.31 -12.24 -25.33
C PHE A 570 -8.33 -13.35 -25.70
N GLY A 571 -8.83 -14.59 -25.77
CA GLY A 571 -8.05 -15.74 -26.19
C GLY A 571 -6.91 -16.06 -25.22
N ARG A 572 -5.83 -16.64 -25.75
CA ARG A 572 -4.67 -17.08 -24.97
C ARG A 572 -3.78 -15.91 -24.58
N TRP A 573 -3.35 -15.91 -23.33
CA TRP A 573 -2.39 -14.99 -22.74
C TRP A 573 -1.23 -15.78 -22.15
N ASP A 574 -0.03 -15.64 -22.70
CA ASP A 574 1.13 -16.35 -22.18
C ASP A 574 1.83 -15.53 -21.08
N LEU A 575 2.40 -16.24 -20.11
CA LEU A 575 3.10 -15.66 -18.98
C LEU A 575 4.59 -15.96 -19.13
N TRP A 576 5.38 -14.92 -19.28
CA TRP A 576 6.82 -15.00 -19.48
C TRP A 576 7.57 -14.48 -18.26
N TYR A 577 8.68 -15.13 -17.96
CA TYR A 577 9.62 -14.74 -16.93
C TYR A 577 11.02 -14.61 -17.53
N LYS A 578 11.67 -13.48 -17.27
CA LYS A 578 13.06 -13.27 -17.66
C LYS A 578 13.98 -13.47 -16.46
N ASP A 579 14.72 -14.57 -16.49
CA ASP A 579 15.77 -14.85 -15.52
C ASP A 579 16.94 -13.89 -15.76
N ILE A 580 17.31 -13.11 -14.75
CA ILE A 580 18.31 -12.04 -14.87
C ILE A 580 19.73 -12.58 -14.97
N ASP A 581 20.02 -13.67 -14.26
CA ASP A 581 21.38 -14.22 -14.20
C ASP A 581 21.75 -14.87 -15.56
N SER A 582 20.78 -15.47 -16.25
CA SER A 582 20.95 -16.10 -17.55
C SER A 582 20.49 -15.23 -18.74
N ASN A 583 19.79 -14.14 -18.47
CA ASN A 583 19.06 -13.33 -19.46
C ASN A 583 18.06 -14.15 -20.31
N LYS A 584 17.65 -15.33 -19.82
CA LYS A 584 16.76 -16.25 -20.54
C LYS A 584 15.30 -15.94 -20.24
N ILE A 585 14.53 -15.72 -21.29
CA ILE A 585 13.08 -15.59 -21.20
C ILE A 585 12.45 -16.98 -21.30
N THR A 586 11.65 -17.35 -20.31
CA THR A 586 10.99 -18.66 -20.24
C THR A 586 9.49 -18.46 -20.03
N LYS A 587 8.67 -19.16 -20.82
CA LYS A 587 7.24 -19.23 -20.57
C LYS A 587 6.98 -20.06 -19.32
N ILE A 588 6.35 -19.45 -18.32
CA ILE A 588 6.09 -20.09 -17.02
C ILE A 588 4.62 -20.45 -16.79
N GLY A 589 3.71 -19.96 -17.65
CA GLY A 589 2.29 -20.32 -17.65
C GLY A 589 1.52 -19.71 -18.81
N ASP A 590 0.22 -19.97 -18.85
CA ASP A 590 -0.74 -19.26 -19.69
C ASP A 590 -2.10 -19.10 -18.98
N ALA A 591 -2.92 -18.22 -19.52
CA ALA A 591 -4.33 -18.04 -19.19
C ALA A 591 -5.13 -17.92 -20.49
N SER A 592 -6.43 -18.24 -20.46
CA SER A 592 -7.32 -18.02 -21.61
C SER A 592 -8.50 -17.16 -21.18
N TYR A 593 -9.03 -16.35 -22.08
CA TYR A 593 -10.16 -15.46 -21.82
C TYR A 593 -11.22 -15.63 -22.91
N ASP A 594 -12.49 -15.67 -22.51
CA ASP A 594 -13.61 -15.74 -23.45
C ASP A 594 -13.94 -14.37 -24.07
N GLU A 595 -14.98 -14.32 -24.93
CA GLU A 595 -15.44 -13.09 -25.57
C GLU A 595 -15.95 -12.03 -24.58
N LEU A 596 -16.34 -12.45 -23.36
CA LEU A 596 -16.80 -11.55 -22.31
C LEU A 596 -15.64 -11.02 -21.46
N GLY A 597 -14.40 -11.47 -21.73
CA GLY A 597 -13.20 -11.16 -20.95
C GLY A 597 -13.12 -11.91 -19.63
N GLN A 598 -13.93 -12.96 -19.45
CA GLN A 598 -13.85 -13.81 -18.27
C GLN A 598 -12.72 -14.81 -18.44
N GLU A 599 -11.88 -14.94 -17.41
CA GLU A 599 -10.81 -15.92 -17.38
C GLU A 599 -11.41 -17.34 -17.49
N THR A 600 -11.15 -18.00 -18.60
CA THR A 600 -11.43 -19.41 -18.83
C THR A 600 -10.14 -20.18 -18.54
N LYS A 601 -10.12 -20.94 -17.45
CA LYS A 601 -8.96 -21.76 -17.12
C LYS A 601 -8.95 -22.98 -18.05
N LEU A 602 -8.30 -22.84 -19.18
CA LEU A 602 -8.09 -23.87 -20.18
C LEU A 602 -6.59 -24.04 -20.39
N GLY A 603 -6.06 -25.25 -20.18
CA GLY A 603 -4.63 -25.53 -20.33
C GLY A 603 -3.80 -25.46 -19.04
N ASN A 604 -2.51 -25.16 -19.20
CA ASN A 604 -1.51 -25.16 -18.13
C ASN A 604 -1.44 -23.78 -17.47
N TRP A 605 -2.21 -23.59 -16.42
CA TRP A 605 -2.20 -22.33 -15.70
C TRP A 605 -1.10 -22.34 -14.63
N ALA A 606 -0.45 -21.18 -14.47
CA ALA A 606 0.45 -20.90 -13.37
C ALA A 606 -0.05 -19.65 -12.65
N LYS A 607 -0.26 -19.74 -11.33
CA LYS A 607 -0.44 -18.55 -10.50
C LYS A 607 0.90 -18.16 -9.89
N VAL A 608 1.35 -16.97 -10.25
CA VAL A 608 2.53 -16.34 -9.67
C VAL A 608 2.07 -15.54 -8.45
N SER A 609 2.76 -15.68 -7.32
CA SER A 609 2.48 -14.82 -6.15
C SER A 609 2.93 -13.41 -6.45
N GLU A 610 2.27 -12.44 -5.83
CA GLU A 610 2.86 -11.11 -5.66
C GLU A 610 4.26 -11.25 -5.06
N GLY A 611 5.25 -10.58 -5.65
CA GLY A 611 6.63 -10.66 -5.20
C GLY A 611 7.44 -11.84 -5.75
N PHE A 612 7.05 -12.47 -6.87
CA PHE A 612 7.82 -13.57 -7.47
C PHE A 612 9.19 -13.14 -8.00
N ASN A 613 10.26 -13.63 -7.38
CA ASN A 613 11.66 -13.46 -7.79
C ASN A 613 12.36 -14.80 -8.11
N ASN A 614 13.66 -14.74 -8.41
CA ASN A 614 14.52 -15.90 -8.66
C ASN A 614 14.44 -17.00 -7.58
N ASP A 615 14.13 -16.65 -6.33
CA ASP A 615 14.02 -17.59 -5.21
C ASP A 615 12.57 -18.07 -4.97
N SER A 616 11.59 -17.44 -5.62
CA SER A 616 10.18 -17.73 -5.46
C SER A 616 9.76 -18.91 -6.33
N GLN A 617 9.01 -19.85 -5.74
CA GLN A 617 8.41 -20.95 -6.49
C GLN A 617 7.06 -20.54 -7.06
N ILE A 618 6.69 -21.13 -8.21
CA ILE A 618 5.36 -20.96 -8.78
C ILE A 618 4.36 -21.54 -7.78
N THR A 619 3.57 -20.66 -7.16
CA THR A 619 2.76 -21.03 -6.00
C THR A 619 1.71 -22.08 -6.30
N LYS A 620 1.18 -22.10 -7.54
CA LYS A 620 0.26 -23.13 -8.02
C LYS A 620 0.44 -23.38 -9.51
N LYS A 621 0.48 -24.66 -9.89
CA LYS A 621 0.36 -25.13 -11.28
C LYS A 621 -0.76 -26.14 -11.37
N GLY A 622 -1.52 -26.10 -12.45
CA GLY A 622 -2.50 -27.14 -12.76
C GLY A 622 -2.75 -27.23 -14.26
N GLU A 623 -3.30 -28.35 -14.69
CA GLU A 623 -3.75 -28.56 -16.06
C GLU A 623 -5.28 -28.69 -16.04
N TYR A 624 -5.98 -27.83 -16.77
CA TYR A 624 -7.40 -28.00 -17.05
C TYR A 624 -7.57 -28.68 -18.41
N LYS A 625 -8.13 -29.90 -18.41
CA LYS A 625 -8.52 -30.61 -19.63
C LYS A 625 -10.03 -30.53 -19.84
N ILE A 626 -10.44 -30.27 -21.08
CA ILE A 626 -11.81 -30.48 -21.53
C ILE A 626 -11.94 -31.97 -21.86
N ASP A 627 -12.77 -32.70 -21.13
CA ASP A 627 -13.22 -34.02 -21.57
C ASP A 627 -14.35 -33.81 -22.60
N LYS A 628 -14.19 -34.35 -23.81
CA LYS A 628 -15.17 -34.18 -24.88
C LYS A 628 -16.45 -35.00 -24.67
N ASN A 629 -16.44 -35.93 -23.71
CA ASN A 629 -17.56 -36.84 -23.48
C ASN A 629 -18.46 -36.45 -22.30
N PHE A 630 -18.02 -35.50 -21.47
CA PHE A 630 -18.79 -35.03 -20.32
C PHE A 630 -18.53 -33.54 -20.13
N ASP A 631 -19.57 -32.74 -19.95
CA ASP A 631 -19.49 -31.32 -19.55
C ASP A 631 -18.95 -31.15 -18.10
N ILE A 632 -17.83 -31.81 -17.78
CA ILE A 632 -17.22 -31.85 -16.45
C ILE A 632 -15.76 -31.43 -16.57
N TRP A 633 -15.38 -30.48 -15.71
CA TRP A 633 -14.04 -29.91 -15.60
C TRP A 633 -13.27 -30.68 -14.53
N MET A 634 -12.19 -31.38 -14.90
CA MET A 634 -11.30 -32.02 -13.92
C MET A 634 -10.09 -31.15 -13.62
N ILE A 635 -9.88 -30.82 -12.34
CA ILE A 635 -8.68 -30.16 -11.84
C ILE A 635 -7.67 -31.23 -11.47
N ARG A 636 -6.50 -31.26 -12.13
CA ARG A 636 -5.34 -32.01 -11.64
C ARG A 636 -4.39 -31.03 -10.95
N GLU A 637 -4.56 -30.85 -9.64
CA GLU A 637 -3.59 -30.11 -8.82
C GLU A 637 -2.35 -30.99 -8.63
N ASN A 638 -1.26 -30.64 -9.32
CA ASN A 638 0.04 -31.18 -8.97
C ASN A 638 0.56 -30.38 -7.78
N LYS A 639 0.50 -30.95 -6.57
CA LYS A 639 1.28 -30.42 -5.45
C LYS A 639 2.75 -30.42 -5.87
N VAL A 640 3.32 -29.23 -6.07
CA VAL A 640 4.77 -29.08 -6.15
C VAL A 640 5.31 -29.60 -4.81
N LYS A 641 6.15 -30.63 -4.84
CA LYS A 641 6.80 -31.13 -3.62
C LYS A 641 7.56 -29.96 -3.02
N GLU A 642 7.17 -29.53 -1.81
CA GLU A 642 8.05 -28.78 -0.93
C GLU A 642 9.34 -29.60 -0.81
N ILE A 643 10.45 -29.03 -1.27
CA ILE A 643 11.77 -29.55 -0.91
C ILE A 643 11.94 -29.16 0.55
N ASP A 644 11.74 -30.15 1.41
CA ASP A 644 12.08 -30.08 2.82
C ASP A 644 13.58 -29.78 2.95
N TYR A 645 13.92 -28.55 3.34
CA TYR A 645 15.30 -28.10 3.52
C TYR A 645 15.97 -28.74 4.77
N GLU A 646 15.25 -29.55 5.55
CA GLU A 646 15.79 -30.32 6.69
C GLU A 646 16.25 -31.75 6.34
N LYS A 647 16.22 -32.16 5.07
CA LYS A 647 16.88 -33.38 4.56
C LYS A 647 18.08 -33.08 3.68
#